data_AF-A0A517WSN5-F1
#
_entry.id   AF-A0A517WSN5-F1
#
_cell.length_a   1.000
_cell.length_b   1.000
_cell.length_c   1.000
_cell.angle_alpha   90.00
_cell.angle_beta   90.00
_cell.angle_gamma   90.00
#
_symmetry.space_group_name_H-M   'P 1'
#
loop_
_entity.id
_entity.type
_entity.pdbx_description
1 polymer ?
#
loop_
_entity_poly.entity_id
_entity_poly.type
_entity_poly.pdbx_seq_one_letter_code
_entity_poly.pdbx_strand_id
1 'polypeptide(L)'
;MRLFHLVSIVSFAAILTSLAPAYAEEQYLEFLQGLRDKNYHDTALQYLDQIDIDQTTPKEIRELIPFERAMTLMMFSRTQKLPKDQEATLNQALAQLKLFTQQSPNHPKAGTASTEQGKIILEKAEVEVRKAKATAEVKKKKEAQAAARKLVAQARAIFQKAYNLHEKTWKSFPATFIDKQKEPEKYKARANAEIQFMSAQLDLAQCTYAEAQTYDPGSADFNRLLKKASEEYAKIHERYRSQVGGLYARMWQGKCFEEQGELGRALGIYNELLGHPGQSQPIKQLKDNILQFRLICLNDDKKKDYELVINEAEEWLKANRSRNRTSIGQGITWELARAQEALANTEGKKKNEQERILRQALKNARFVNAFRGKYRDVSRLLISRITAKLQGNSGGDPQDFETAYGLGQDRVKQTKTLKDKLAAAKSAKDKKNAQIELNQFMEETARILKIALKLADNKTDPKELDHARFLLCYTYYNLRRSYESAILGEFIANFHHKDSEQIALDAAYLALAGYLQAYNDSPKEQRYVDNQHMESICNLITAKWPDSDRANDARIQLGNIYSQTDRPVEAAKWYSQVPPTAPQYVDAQIRAGQAYWNSYLTTMSRRSDDKPADVNQWAKLAEKHLRTGISATLKSLPKTAATPENLTAAKASLAQIALNNGNYQEAVDILSKEPHSVLKAIHVAKGKKRPAKGVQSSEFANLVYQLQLRAFIGLQQIELARKAMKQLEESASGSGGESITEMYRQLGEKITEEIERLKAAGDTKRIDDVRKSLETFLTDIFKRKDQTYGSLVWIGETYFGMGQGASENPAIARKYFDKAAAAFEEIQKRQDASGDFIPGNFQVGITLRLVNCKRQQGEFEEALELITPVLKEKDKSPEVQFEAASILQDWAGSGQGDSHKKYLDAINGTTLSDGVLVRGWGYLARLLQNSIAATGRDDLKKMYYDSQFNSIESRRKYGIAINSEDELKRAKYETNVFGQISVDLPDEVWERFNQLYRQIQTDLGEDPQNLERRKTAAQTIAENGAAQLKTETPANTQQKVAQQSATAPQTEAGSNTILFLVVILLGIGGAAAFYFFGLKPGKKARPSYQLASNVTMPSQIPEPPPALKPNRSTKTKSSKPQVVVEKSQSPIESEKVKSKKRPAQEESGKEKRKLTPEQIAARKAKLAQMSPEELAARKAAIAKKKAAQAKQQKQSRPRPESESKDA
;
A
#
# COMPACT_ATOMS: atom_id res chain seq x y z
N MET A 1 82.47 14.91 -42.99
CA MET A 1 81.36 14.35 -42.17
C MET A 1 80.69 15.35 -41.22
N ARG A 2 81.41 16.16 -40.40
CA ARG A 2 80.73 17.01 -39.39
C ARG A 2 79.85 18.16 -39.92
N LEU A 3 80.10 18.68 -41.14
CA LEU A 3 79.26 19.75 -41.73
C LEU A 3 77.88 19.24 -42.20
N PHE A 4 77.79 18.01 -42.71
CA PHE A 4 76.56 17.45 -43.27
C PHE A 4 75.49 17.20 -42.21
N HIS A 5 75.86 16.72 -41.02
CA HIS A 5 74.90 16.49 -39.94
C HIS A 5 74.31 17.79 -39.38
N LEU A 6 75.07 18.89 -39.39
CA LEU A 6 74.59 20.18 -38.87
C LEU A 6 73.59 20.83 -39.84
N VAL A 7 73.81 20.72 -41.15
CA VAL A 7 72.82 21.13 -42.16
C VAL A 7 71.56 20.28 -42.09
N SER A 8 71.66 18.95 -41.97
CA SER A 8 70.47 18.10 -41.82
C SER A 8 69.64 18.41 -40.58
N ILE A 9 70.27 18.71 -39.43
CA ILE A 9 69.54 19.05 -38.19
C ILE A 9 68.84 20.42 -38.32
N VAL A 10 69.49 21.42 -38.91
CA VAL A 10 68.87 22.75 -39.13
C VAL A 10 67.73 22.67 -40.16
N SER A 11 67.87 21.89 -41.23
CA SER A 11 66.79 21.64 -42.19
C SER A 11 65.60 20.88 -41.57
N PHE A 12 65.85 19.93 -40.66
CA PHE A 12 64.78 19.22 -39.96
C PHE A 12 64.03 20.13 -38.98
N ALA A 13 64.75 21.00 -38.28
CA ALA A 13 64.16 22.01 -37.40
C ALA A 13 63.31 23.03 -38.17
N ALA A 14 63.78 23.51 -39.33
CA ALA A 14 63.05 24.45 -40.17
C ALA A 14 61.74 23.88 -40.73
N ILE A 15 61.73 22.59 -41.11
CA ILE A 15 60.52 21.89 -41.60
C ILE A 15 59.49 21.70 -40.46
N LEU A 16 59.95 21.43 -39.23
CA LEU A 16 59.10 21.32 -38.05
C LEU A 16 58.45 22.65 -37.62
N THR A 17 59.06 23.80 -37.92
CA THR A 17 58.48 25.12 -37.63
C THR A 17 57.49 25.64 -38.68
N SER A 18 57.32 24.95 -39.81
CA SER A 18 56.36 25.32 -40.87
C SER A 18 55.08 24.46 -40.89
N LEU A 19 54.97 23.45 -40.02
CA LEU A 19 53.73 22.74 -39.77
C LEU A 19 52.82 23.59 -38.88
N ALA A 20 52.03 24.48 -39.49
CA ALA A 20 50.82 24.97 -38.85
C ALA A 20 50.00 23.74 -38.40
N PRO A 21 49.45 23.72 -37.17
CA PRO A 21 48.64 22.60 -36.72
C PRO A 21 47.42 22.49 -37.65
N ALA A 22 47.44 21.48 -38.50
CA ALA A 22 46.25 21.02 -39.20
C ALA A 22 45.33 20.40 -38.17
N TYR A 23 44.57 21.26 -37.46
CA TYR A 23 43.41 20.84 -36.72
C TYR A 23 42.53 20.07 -37.71
N ALA A 24 42.39 18.76 -37.48
CA ALA A 24 41.44 17.95 -38.23
C ALA A 24 40.05 18.49 -37.90
N GLU A 25 39.47 19.24 -38.83
CA GLU A 25 38.18 19.88 -38.67
C GLU A 25 37.13 18.80 -38.36
N GLU A 26 36.47 18.92 -37.20
CA GLU A 26 35.57 17.88 -36.71
C GLU A 26 34.40 17.71 -37.68
N GLN A 27 34.16 16.48 -38.16
CA GLN A 27 33.10 16.20 -39.12
C GLN A 27 31.73 16.11 -38.44
N TYR A 28 31.29 17.20 -37.79
CA TYR A 28 30.15 17.26 -36.86
C TYR A 28 28.90 16.53 -37.37
N LEU A 29 28.50 16.81 -38.62
CA LEU A 29 27.28 16.24 -39.20
C LEU A 29 27.43 14.76 -39.63
N GLU A 30 28.63 14.34 -40.05
CA GLU A 30 28.90 12.95 -40.44
C GLU A 30 28.96 12.04 -39.21
N PHE A 31 29.60 12.49 -38.13
CA PHE A 31 29.62 11.79 -36.85
C PHE A 31 28.20 11.64 -36.29
N LEU A 32 27.43 12.74 -36.27
CA LEU A 32 26.04 12.73 -35.84
C LEU A 32 25.16 11.77 -36.67
N GLN A 33 25.34 11.75 -37.99
CA GLN A 33 24.63 10.80 -38.84
C GLN A 33 25.04 9.35 -38.55
N GLY A 34 26.33 9.09 -38.33
CA GLY A 34 26.84 7.78 -37.94
C GLY A 34 26.28 7.26 -36.60
N LEU A 35 25.99 8.15 -35.64
CA LEU A 35 25.28 7.79 -34.40
C LEU A 35 23.82 7.41 -34.68
N ARG A 36 23.11 8.19 -35.51
CA ARG A 36 21.71 7.92 -35.90
C ARG A 36 21.56 6.60 -36.66
N ASP A 37 22.46 6.30 -37.59
CA ASP A 37 22.43 5.09 -38.41
C ASP A 37 22.67 3.81 -37.56
N LYS A 38 23.37 3.95 -36.44
CA LYS A 38 23.54 2.90 -35.41
C LYS A 38 22.39 2.84 -34.39
N ASN A 39 21.39 3.73 -34.48
CA ASN A 39 20.28 3.94 -33.54
C ASN A 39 20.72 4.47 -32.15
N TYR A 40 21.90 5.09 -32.03
CA TYR A 40 22.37 5.75 -30.80
C TYR A 40 21.78 7.16 -30.67
N HIS A 41 20.46 7.24 -30.61
CA HIS A 41 19.76 8.53 -30.62
C HIS A 41 19.96 9.35 -29.34
N ASP A 42 20.02 8.71 -28.17
CA ASP A 42 20.34 9.39 -26.90
C ASP A 42 21.74 10.01 -26.93
N THR A 43 22.74 9.26 -27.39
CA THR A 43 24.12 9.74 -27.57
C THR A 43 24.21 10.85 -28.62
N ALA A 44 23.42 10.76 -29.70
CA ALA A 44 23.33 11.82 -30.71
C ALA A 44 22.74 13.12 -30.16
N LEU A 45 21.83 13.05 -29.18
CA LEU A 45 21.31 14.23 -28.47
C LEU A 45 22.34 14.79 -27.50
N GLN A 46 23.02 13.94 -26.72
CA GLN A 46 24.12 14.37 -25.83
C GLN A 46 25.26 15.06 -26.61
N TYR A 47 25.61 14.53 -27.78
CA TYR A 47 26.60 15.15 -28.66
C TYR A 47 26.13 16.52 -29.18
N LEU A 48 24.86 16.64 -29.59
CA LEU A 48 24.26 17.92 -29.97
C LEU A 48 24.24 18.92 -28.82
N ASP A 49 24.06 18.47 -27.57
CA ASP A 49 24.13 19.33 -26.38
C ASP A 49 25.57 19.77 -26.05
N GLN A 50 26.56 18.89 -26.27
CA GLN A 50 27.97 19.21 -26.11
C GLN A 50 28.42 20.32 -27.08
N ILE A 51 28.14 20.19 -28.37
CA ILE A 51 28.58 21.15 -29.40
C ILE A 51 27.78 22.47 -29.39
N ASP A 52 26.63 22.52 -28.71
CA ASP A 52 25.84 23.75 -28.49
C ASP A 52 26.46 24.65 -27.41
N ILE A 53 27.12 24.03 -26.42
CA ILE A 53 27.82 24.71 -25.32
C ILE A 53 29.26 25.10 -25.72
N ASP A 54 29.88 24.33 -26.60
CA ASP A 54 31.22 24.62 -27.12
C ASP A 54 31.23 25.90 -27.99
N GLN A 55 31.97 26.91 -27.53
CA GLN A 55 32.09 28.19 -28.22
C GLN A 55 32.92 28.10 -29.51
N THR A 56 33.73 27.04 -29.68
CA THR A 56 34.54 26.79 -30.87
C THR A 56 33.77 26.18 -32.04
N THR A 57 32.59 25.59 -31.78
CA THR A 57 31.70 25.04 -32.83
C THR A 57 31.38 26.10 -33.89
N PRO A 58 31.65 25.85 -35.20
CA PRO A 58 31.37 26.81 -36.26
C PRO A 58 29.93 27.30 -36.28
N LYS A 59 29.72 28.56 -36.67
CA LYS A 59 28.41 29.22 -36.61
C LYS A 59 27.37 28.49 -37.46
N GLU A 60 27.78 28.00 -38.62
CA GLU A 60 26.99 27.24 -39.60
C GLU A 60 26.48 25.92 -39.01
N ILE A 61 27.28 25.27 -38.15
CA ILE A 61 26.90 24.07 -37.41
C ILE A 61 25.96 24.46 -36.26
N ARG A 62 26.27 25.51 -35.51
CA ARG A 62 25.47 25.99 -34.37
C ARG A 62 24.05 26.38 -34.78
N GLU A 63 23.89 27.06 -35.91
CA GLU A 63 22.58 27.38 -36.49
C GLU A 63 21.76 26.13 -36.85
N LEU A 64 22.41 25.00 -37.18
CA LEU A 64 21.77 23.74 -37.52
C LEU A 64 21.36 22.89 -36.31
N ILE A 65 21.92 23.10 -35.11
CA ILE A 65 21.70 22.23 -33.93
C ILE A 65 20.20 22.00 -33.64
N PRO A 66 19.29 23.00 -33.65
CA PRO A 66 17.87 22.75 -33.39
C PRO A 66 17.20 21.91 -34.49
N PHE A 67 17.58 22.08 -35.76
CA PHE A 67 17.10 21.22 -36.85
C PHE A 67 17.58 19.76 -36.66
N GLU A 68 18.85 19.59 -36.33
CA GLU A 68 19.45 18.28 -36.16
C GLU A 68 18.96 17.57 -34.87
N ARG A 69 18.73 18.29 -33.77
CA ARG A 69 18.03 17.78 -32.57
C ARG A 69 16.64 17.26 -32.97
N ALA A 70 15.88 18.02 -33.76
CA ALA A 70 14.58 17.57 -34.24
C ALA A 70 14.66 16.30 -35.09
N MET A 71 15.59 16.20 -36.04
CA MET A 71 15.76 15.00 -36.87
C MET A 71 16.11 13.77 -36.02
N THR A 72 17.00 13.93 -35.04
CA THR A 72 17.33 12.86 -34.08
C THR A 72 16.11 12.43 -33.26
N LEU A 73 15.34 13.39 -32.71
CA LEU A 73 14.11 13.11 -31.95
C LEU A 73 13.02 12.44 -32.82
N MET A 74 12.88 12.84 -34.09
CA MET A 74 11.95 12.18 -35.02
C MET A 74 12.33 10.73 -35.27
N MET A 75 13.62 10.41 -35.43
CA MET A 75 14.09 9.02 -35.53
C MET A 75 13.90 8.28 -34.20
N PHE A 76 14.24 8.91 -33.07
CA PHE A 76 14.11 8.31 -31.74
C PHE A 76 12.66 7.99 -31.37
N SER A 77 11.70 8.84 -31.74
CA SER A 77 10.28 8.58 -31.50
C SER A 77 9.80 7.25 -32.13
N ARG A 78 10.45 6.80 -33.21
CA ARG A 78 10.14 5.52 -33.90
C ARG A 78 10.68 4.30 -33.15
N THR A 79 11.62 4.48 -32.23
CA THR A 79 12.14 3.40 -31.37
C THR A 79 11.37 3.28 -30.04
N GLN A 80 10.52 4.26 -29.70
CA GLN A 80 9.78 4.28 -28.44
C GLN A 80 8.73 3.17 -28.36
N LYS A 81 8.71 2.45 -27.22
CA LYS A 81 7.80 1.31 -26.99
C LYS A 81 6.42 1.75 -26.46
N LEU A 82 6.34 2.91 -25.80
CA LEU A 82 5.11 3.42 -25.19
C LEU A 82 4.56 4.61 -26.00
N PRO A 83 3.25 4.67 -26.29
CA PRO A 83 2.67 5.75 -27.08
C PRO A 83 2.84 7.14 -26.46
N LYS A 84 2.81 7.24 -25.12
CA LYS A 84 3.02 8.51 -24.40
C LYS A 84 4.43 9.06 -24.62
N ASP A 85 5.42 8.19 -24.61
CA ASP A 85 6.83 8.56 -24.78
C ASP A 85 7.09 8.93 -26.24
N GLN A 86 6.55 8.17 -27.19
CA GLN A 86 6.55 8.52 -28.61
C GLN A 86 5.95 9.92 -28.86
N GLU A 87 4.79 10.22 -28.26
CA GLU A 87 4.14 11.52 -28.37
C GLU A 87 4.97 12.64 -27.72
N ALA A 88 5.57 12.39 -26.55
CA ALA A 88 6.46 13.32 -25.87
C ALA A 88 7.71 13.64 -26.71
N THR A 89 8.37 12.63 -27.28
CA THR A 89 9.52 12.80 -28.17
C THR A 89 9.15 13.57 -29.44
N LEU A 90 7.97 13.30 -30.04
CA LEU A 90 7.47 14.08 -31.18
C LEU A 90 7.11 15.53 -30.82
N ASN A 91 6.66 15.79 -29.59
CA ASN A 91 6.43 17.15 -29.10
C ASN A 91 7.76 17.91 -28.93
N GLN A 92 8.81 17.26 -28.43
CA GLN A 92 10.16 17.83 -28.36
C GLN A 92 10.71 18.12 -29.76
N ALA A 93 10.56 17.19 -30.72
CA ALA A 93 10.96 17.41 -32.11
C ALA A 93 10.24 18.63 -32.72
N LEU A 94 8.93 18.73 -32.51
CA LEU A 94 8.12 19.87 -32.99
C LEU A 94 8.56 21.21 -32.40
N ALA A 95 8.97 21.23 -31.12
CA ALA A 95 9.51 22.42 -30.47
C ALA A 95 10.87 22.83 -31.08
N GLN A 96 11.75 21.87 -31.35
CA GLN A 96 13.06 22.10 -31.97
C GLN A 96 12.96 22.57 -33.43
N LEU A 97 12.04 22.01 -34.23
CA LEU A 97 11.73 22.52 -35.59
C LEU A 97 11.18 23.95 -35.56
N LYS A 98 10.30 24.25 -34.59
CA LYS A 98 9.77 25.60 -34.40
C LYS A 98 10.89 26.57 -34.03
N LEU A 99 11.78 26.19 -33.11
CA LEU A 99 12.93 27.00 -32.69
C LEU A 99 13.84 27.31 -33.89
N PHE A 100 14.20 26.29 -34.68
CA PHE A 100 15.01 26.46 -35.89
C PHE A 100 14.37 27.42 -36.90
N THR A 101 13.08 27.27 -37.20
CA THR A 101 12.37 28.15 -38.16
C THR A 101 12.15 29.57 -37.64
N GLN A 102 12.29 29.81 -36.34
CA GLN A 102 12.26 31.14 -35.73
C GLN A 102 13.65 31.81 -35.70
N GLN A 103 14.70 31.06 -35.38
CA GLN A 103 16.08 31.57 -35.29
C GLN A 103 16.73 31.72 -36.67
N SER A 104 16.49 30.78 -37.58
CA SER A 104 17.18 30.68 -38.87
C SER A 104 16.20 30.66 -40.06
N PRO A 105 15.28 31.65 -40.18
CA PRO A 105 14.13 31.61 -41.11
C PRO A 105 14.52 31.60 -42.60
N ASN A 106 15.71 32.09 -42.95
CA ASN A 106 16.23 32.12 -44.32
C ASN A 106 17.24 30.99 -44.62
N HIS A 107 17.54 30.10 -43.66
CA HIS A 107 18.52 29.03 -43.85
C HIS A 107 18.03 28.01 -44.91
N PRO A 108 18.90 27.41 -45.74
CA PRO A 108 18.49 26.44 -46.78
C PRO A 108 17.62 25.27 -46.29
N LYS A 109 17.76 24.87 -45.01
CA LYS A 109 16.94 23.83 -44.37
C LYS A 109 15.59 24.33 -43.81
N ALA A 110 15.32 25.65 -43.76
CA ALA A 110 14.12 26.22 -43.13
C ALA A 110 12.80 25.76 -43.80
N GLY A 111 12.83 25.56 -45.13
CA GLY A 111 11.74 24.93 -45.87
C GLY A 111 11.51 23.49 -45.41
N THR A 112 12.56 22.66 -45.39
CA THR A 112 12.50 21.26 -44.92
C THR A 112 12.02 21.15 -43.47
N ALA A 113 12.50 22.03 -42.58
CA ALA A 113 12.08 22.07 -41.19
C ALA A 113 10.59 22.41 -41.04
N SER A 114 10.09 23.36 -41.85
CA SER A 114 8.67 23.68 -41.94
C SER A 114 7.87 22.49 -42.47
N THR A 115 8.34 21.81 -43.52
CA THR A 115 7.71 20.61 -44.06
C THR A 115 7.55 19.50 -43.02
N GLU A 116 8.61 19.17 -42.27
CA GLU A 116 8.52 18.14 -41.22
C GLU A 116 7.65 18.59 -40.03
N GLN A 117 7.64 19.89 -39.70
CA GLN A 117 6.74 20.46 -38.68
C GLN A 117 5.27 20.31 -39.09
N GLY A 118 4.96 20.59 -40.36
CA GLY A 118 3.63 20.42 -40.96
C GLY A 118 3.17 18.96 -40.91
N LYS A 119 4.04 18.02 -41.28
CA LYS A 119 3.75 16.57 -41.26
C LYS A 119 3.38 16.07 -39.86
N ILE A 120 4.16 16.40 -38.82
CA ILE A 120 3.86 16.00 -37.44
C ILE A 120 2.50 16.54 -36.97
N ILE A 121 2.15 17.78 -37.35
CA ILE A 121 0.85 18.39 -36.98
C ILE A 121 -0.30 17.72 -37.76
N LEU A 122 -0.07 17.33 -39.01
CA LEU A 122 -1.05 16.62 -39.84
C LEU A 122 -1.31 15.20 -39.30
N GLU A 123 -0.28 14.46 -38.89
CA GLU A 123 -0.42 13.15 -38.22
C GLU A 123 -1.26 13.26 -36.94
N LYS A 124 -1.09 14.34 -36.16
CA LYS A 124 -1.95 14.63 -35.00
C LYS A 124 -3.39 14.91 -35.39
N ALA A 125 -3.63 15.61 -36.50
CA ALA A 125 -4.98 15.81 -37.02
C ALA A 125 -5.64 14.46 -37.38
N GLU A 126 -4.90 13.52 -37.97
CA GLU A 126 -5.38 12.16 -38.25
C GLU A 126 -5.67 11.33 -36.99
N VAL A 127 -5.00 11.61 -35.86
CA VAL A 127 -5.35 11.03 -34.55
C VAL A 127 -6.72 11.55 -34.09
N GLU A 128 -6.97 12.86 -34.20
CA GLU A 128 -8.27 13.45 -33.83
C GLU A 128 -9.41 12.99 -34.76
N VAL A 129 -9.17 12.87 -36.07
CA VAL A 129 -10.13 12.26 -37.01
C VAL A 129 -10.47 10.83 -36.60
N ARG A 130 -9.48 10.03 -36.17
CA ARG A 130 -9.73 8.65 -35.68
C ARG A 130 -10.53 8.65 -34.38
N LYS A 131 -10.25 9.55 -33.43
CA LYS A 131 -11.06 9.72 -32.21
C LYS A 131 -12.52 10.07 -32.55
N ALA A 132 -12.74 10.98 -33.49
CA ALA A 132 -14.08 11.33 -33.97
C ALA A 132 -14.82 10.14 -34.60
N LYS A 133 -14.12 9.32 -35.42
CA LYS A 133 -14.69 8.12 -36.05
C LYS A 133 -14.93 6.96 -35.07
N ALA A 134 -14.26 6.93 -33.91
CA ALA A 134 -14.35 5.87 -32.91
C ALA A 134 -15.39 6.11 -31.80
N THR A 135 -15.88 7.34 -31.62
CA THR A 135 -16.86 7.67 -30.57
C THR A 135 -18.28 7.75 -31.10
N ALA A 136 -19.23 7.08 -30.42
CA ALA A 136 -20.66 7.23 -30.66
C ALA A 136 -21.26 8.47 -29.97
N GLU A 137 -20.52 9.13 -29.08
CA GLU A 137 -20.98 10.30 -28.34
C GLU A 137 -20.88 11.56 -29.20
N VAL A 138 -22.04 12.12 -29.59
CA VAL A 138 -22.17 13.27 -30.50
C VAL A 138 -21.32 14.48 -30.07
N LYS A 139 -21.23 14.76 -28.76
CA LYS A 139 -20.42 15.86 -28.23
C LYS A 139 -18.93 15.65 -28.50
N LYS A 140 -18.35 14.54 -28.01
CA LYS A 140 -16.94 14.18 -28.23
C LYS A 140 -16.59 14.05 -29.72
N LYS A 141 -17.53 13.57 -30.55
CA LYS A 141 -17.36 13.54 -32.01
C LYS A 141 -17.12 14.95 -32.57
N LYS A 142 -18.00 15.90 -32.25
CA LYS A 142 -17.88 17.31 -32.70
C LYS A 142 -16.62 17.99 -32.17
N GLU A 143 -16.24 17.72 -30.91
CA GLU A 143 -15.02 18.25 -30.28
C GLU A 143 -13.76 17.75 -31.02
N ALA A 144 -13.65 16.45 -31.26
CA ALA A 144 -12.52 15.86 -32.00
C ALA A 144 -12.47 16.34 -33.47
N GLN A 145 -13.62 16.49 -34.14
CA GLN A 145 -13.69 17.09 -35.49
C GLN A 145 -13.19 18.54 -35.51
N ALA A 146 -13.54 19.35 -34.50
CA ALA A 146 -13.07 20.73 -34.38
C ALA A 146 -11.56 20.80 -34.08
N ALA A 147 -11.05 19.93 -33.20
CA ALA A 147 -9.62 19.80 -32.91
C ALA A 147 -8.82 19.40 -34.17
N ALA A 148 -9.33 18.42 -34.94
CA ALA A 148 -8.75 18.02 -36.22
C ALA A 148 -8.69 19.19 -37.21
N ARG A 149 -9.78 19.94 -37.42
CA ARG A 149 -9.79 21.13 -38.31
C ARG A 149 -8.74 22.16 -37.91
N LYS A 150 -8.62 22.45 -36.60
CA LYS A 150 -7.62 23.39 -36.08
C LYS A 150 -6.19 22.93 -36.40
N LEU A 151 -5.89 21.64 -36.24
CA LEU A 151 -4.59 21.07 -36.56
C LEU A 151 -4.31 21.07 -38.08
N VAL A 152 -5.28 20.73 -38.93
CA VAL A 152 -5.11 20.82 -40.40
C VAL A 152 -4.85 22.27 -40.84
N ALA A 153 -5.57 23.25 -40.29
CA ALA A 153 -5.34 24.67 -40.58
C ALA A 153 -3.93 25.14 -40.17
N GLN A 154 -3.44 24.67 -39.01
CA GLN A 154 -2.06 24.93 -38.57
C GLN A 154 -1.02 24.29 -39.49
N ALA A 155 -1.21 23.02 -39.87
CA ALA A 155 -0.34 22.33 -40.81
C ALA A 155 -0.30 23.05 -42.17
N ARG A 156 -1.47 23.43 -42.73
CA ARG A 156 -1.56 24.18 -43.99
C ARG A 156 -0.79 25.51 -43.94
N ALA A 157 -0.91 26.27 -42.85
CA ALA A 157 -0.19 27.53 -42.70
C ALA A 157 1.34 27.35 -42.66
N ILE A 158 1.81 26.22 -42.13
CA ILE A 158 3.24 25.86 -42.08
C ILE A 158 3.71 25.35 -43.45
N PHE A 159 2.95 24.46 -44.11
CA PHE A 159 3.25 24.01 -45.47
C PHE A 159 3.22 25.15 -46.49
N GLN A 160 2.40 26.19 -46.30
CA GLN A 160 2.43 27.37 -47.17
C GLN A 160 3.75 28.16 -47.02
N LYS A 161 4.32 28.22 -45.81
CA LYS A 161 5.67 28.78 -45.61
C LYS A 161 6.74 27.93 -46.29
N ALA A 162 6.66 26.60 -46.15
CA ALA A 162 7.55 25.67 -46.83
C ALA A 162 7.46 25.82 -48.36
N TYR A 163 6.25 25.88 -48.92
CA TYR A 163 5.98 26.14 -50.33
C TYR A 163 6.65 27.44 -50.79
N ASN A 164 6.44 28.55 -50.08
CA ASN A 164 7.01 29.86 -50.46
C ASN A 164 8.54 29.82 -50.46
N LEU A 165 9.16 29.14 -49.48
CA LEU A 165 10.61 28.98 -49.39
C LEU A 165 11.16 28.09 -50.51
N HIS A 166 10.56 26.92 -50.74
CA HIS A 166 10.98 26.01 -51.80
C HIS A 166 10.73 26.58 -53.20
N GLU A 167 9.67 27.36 -53.41
CA GLU A 167 9.43 28.09 -54.65
C GLU A 167 10.53 29.13 -54.90
N LYS A 168 10.88 29.93 -53.87
CA LYS A 168 11.97 30.92 -53.93
C LYS A 168 13.30 30.24 -54.27
N THR A 169 13.62 29.11 -53.63
CA THR A 169 14.83 28.33 -53.92
C THR A 169 14.83 27.74 -55.32
N TRP A 170 13.70 27.22 -55.81
CA TRP A 170 13.62 26.68 -57.17
C TRP A 170 13.76 27.80 -58.23
N LYS A 171 13.12 28.96 -58.01
CA LYS A 171 13.22 30.14 -58.89
C LYS A 171 14.58 30.85 -58.85
N SER A 172 15.46 30.57 -57.89
CA SER A 172 16.82 31.15 -57.88
C SER A 172 17.78 30.46 -58.86
N PHE A 173 17.42 29.29 -59.40
CA PHE A 173 18.19 28.65 -60.46
C PHE A 173 17.83 29.25 -61.83
N PRO A 174 18.79 29.39 -62.77
CA PRO A 174 18.51 29.92 -64.10
C PRO A 174 17.41 29.14 -64.83
N ALA A 175 16.51 29.85 -65.50
CA ALA A 175 15.48 29.25 -66.34
C ALA A 175 16.07 28.56 -67.60
N THR A 176 17.26 29.00 -68.02
CA THR A 176 18.05 28.43 -69.13
C THR A 176 18.46 26.97 -68.90
N PHE A 177 18.97 26.33 -69.95
CA PHE A 177 19.47 24.96 -69.89
C PHE A 177 20.73 24.86 -69.00
N ILE A 178 20.71 23.94 -68.03
CA ILE A 178 21.90 23.57 -67.24
C ILE A 178 22.41 22.24 -67.78
N ASP A 179 23.64 22.24 -68.30
CA ASP A 179 24.26 21.05 -68.88
C ASP A 179 24.61 20.04 -67.78
N LYS A 180 23.98 18.85 -67.84
CA LYS A 180 24.13 17.78 -66.85
C LYS A 180 25.57 17.22 -66.77
N GLN A 181 26.35 17.31 -67.86
CA GLN A 181 27.73 16.82 -67.89
C GLN A 181 28.73 17.90 -67.46
N LYS A 182 28.50 19.16 -67.85
CA LYS A 182 29.42 20.28 -67.51
C LYS A 182 29.17 20.86 -66.11
N GLU A 183 27.93 20.87 -65.64
CA GLU A 183 27.54 21.44 -64.33
C GLU A 183 26.70 20.44 -63.49
N PRO A 184 27.22 19.22 -63.22
CA PRO A 184 26.45 18.15 -62.60
C PRO A 184 25.87 18.51 -61.23
N GLU A 185 26.60 19.25 -60.39
CA GLU A 185 26.12 19.65 -59.07
C GLU A 185 25.03 20.73 -59.12
N LYS A 186 25.12 21.71 -60.02
CA LYS A 186 24.04 22.69 -60.21
C LYS A 186 22.79 22.05 -60.81
N TYR A 187 22.96 21.09 -61.73
CA TYR A 187 21.87 20.30 -62.29
C TYR A 187 21.16 19.49 -61.18
N LYS A 188 21.91 18.76 -60.34
CA LYS A 188 21.37 18.04 -59.17
C LYS A 188 20.67 19.00 -58.19
N ALA A 189 21.28 20.16 -57.89
CA ALA A 189 20.71 21.14 -56.96
C ALA A 189 19.38 21.71 -57.45
N ARG A 190 19.27 22.06 -58.75
CA ARG A 190 18.00 22.50 -59.37
C ARG A 190 16.95 21.40 -59.33
N ALA A 191 17.31 20.17 -59.68
CA ALA A 191 16.39 19.03 -59.64
C ALA A 191 15.90 18.73 -58.21
N ASN A 192 16.78 18.82 -57.21
CA ASN A 192 16.41 18.69 -55.80
C ASN A 192 15.46 19.82 -55.36
N ALA A 193 15.72 21.07 -55.76
CA ALA A 193 14.83 22.20 -55.47
C ALA A 193 13.43 22.03 -56.11
N GLU A 194 13.37 21.52 -57.34
CA GLU A 194 12.10 21.19 -58.01
C GLU A 194 11.33 20.09 -57.29
N ILE A 195 12.01 19.03 -56.84
CA ILE A 195 11.41 17.94 -56.06
C ILE A 195 10.85 18.46 -54.72
N GLN A 196 11.58 19.32 -54.01
CA GLN A 196 11.10 19.93 -52.76
C GLN A 196 9.89 20.85 -52.99
N PHE A 197 9.90 21.62 -54.09
CA PHE A 197 8.77 22.47 -54.45
C PHE A 197 7.51 21.66 -54.84
N MET A 198 7.67 20.59 -55.63
CA MET A 198 6.61 19.62 -55.91
C MET A 198 6.10 18.92 -54.64
N SER A 199 6.98 18.59 -53.70
CA SER A 199 6.55 18.02 -52.40
C SER A 199 5.66 18.99 -51.63
N ALA A 200 6.05 20.27 -51.55
CA ALA A 200 5.23 21.27 -50.87
C ALA A 200 3.86 21.51 -51.56
N GLN A 201 3.79 21.37 -52.89
CA GLN A 201 2.52 21.35 -53.63
C GLN A 201 1.64 20.16 -53.23
N LEU A 202 2.21 18.96 -53.10
CA LEU A 202 1.52 17.77 -52.63
C LEU A 202 1.06 17.89 -51.17
N ASP A 203 1.90 18.45 -50.28
CA ASP A 203 1.57 18.63 -48.86
C ASP A 203 0.39 19.62 -48.68
N LEU A 204 0.31 20.69 -49.48
CA LEU A 204 -0.83 21.61 -49.48
C LEU A 204 -2.13 20.94 -49.97
N ALA A 205 -2.07 20.15 -51.05
CA ALA A 205 -3.22 19.37 -51.52
C ALA A 205 -3.66 18.30 -50.49
N GLN A 206 -2.69 17.69 -49.79
CA GLN A 206 -2.96 16.75 -48.70
C GLN A 206 -3.63 17.44 -47.51
N CYS A 207 -3.34 18.71 -47.22
CA CYS A 207 -4.15 19.47 -46.26
C CYS A 207 -5.61 19.65 -46.71
N THR A 208 -5.89 19.86 -48.00
CA THR A 208 -7.28 19.91 -48.51
C THR A 208 -8.00 18.58 -48.36
N TYR A 209 -7.33 17.46 -48.68
CA TYR A 209 -7.87 16.12 -48.42
C TYR A 209 -8.08 15.85 -46.91
N ALA A 210 -7.09 16.17 -46.07
CA ALA A 210 -7.16 15.96 -44.63
C ALA A 210 -8.24 16.84 -43.97
N GLU A 211 -8.49 18.04 -44.49
CA GLU A 211 -9.60 18.89 -44.04
C GLU A 211 -10.95 18.22 -44.33
N ALA A 212 -11.12 17.61 -45.51
CA ALA A 212 -12.32 16.83 -45.84
C ALA A 212 -12.55 15.71 -44.81
N GLN A 213 -11.49 15.00 -44.39
CA GLN A 213 -11.56 13.92 -43.39
C GLN A 213 -12.06 14.36 -41.99
N THR A 214 -12.11 15.67 -41.71
CA THR A 214 -12.66 16.21 -40.45
C THR A 214 -14.18 16.35 -40.46
N TYR A 215 -14.81 16.20 -41.62
CA TYR A 215 -16.26 16.24 -41.80
C TYR A 215 -16.83 14.83 -41.85
N ASP A 216 -18.16 14.72 -41.71
CA ASP A 216 -18.83 13.44 -41.84
C ASP A 216 -18.85 12.98 -43.32
N PRO A 217 -18.56 11.70 -43.61
CA PRO A 217 -18.55 11.17 -44.97
C PRO A 217 -19.86 11.47 -45.71
N GLY A 218 -19.77 11.88 -46.97
CA GLY A 218 -20.91 12.24 -47.81
C GLY A 218 -21.56 13.60 -47.51
N SER A 219 -21.12 14.35 -46.49
CA SER A 219 -21.59 15.72 -46.24
C SER A 219 -21.17 16.69 -47.36
N ALA A 220 -21.89 17.82 -47.48
CA ALA A 220 -21.62 18.83 -48.51
C ALA A 220 -20.17 19.35 -48.47
N ASP A 221 -19.64 19.65 -47.27
CA ASP A 221 -18.26 20.08 -47.08
C ASP A 221 -17.23 18.98 -47.40
N PHE A 222 -17.51 17.73 -47.00
CA PHE A 222 -16.68 16.57 -47.34
C PHE A 222 -16.53 16.44 -48.87
N ASN A 223 -17.65 16.41 -49.60
CA ASN A 223 -17.65 16.26 -51.05
C ASN A 223 -17.02 17.47 -51.76
N ARG A 224 -17.30 18.71 -51.29
CA ARG A 224 -16.71 19.96 -51.80
C ARG A 224 -15.20 19.99 -51.65
N LEU A 225 -14.68 19.60 -50.48
CA LEU A 225 -13.24 19.57 -50.20
C LEU A 225 -12.54 18.43 -50.95
N LEU A 226 -13.15 17.23 -51.05
CA LEU A 226 -12.61 16.17 -51.91
C LEU A 226 -12.57 16.57 -53.39
N LYS A 227 -13.58 17.30 -53.89
CA LYS A 227 -13.56 17.81 -55.27
C LYS A 227 -12.39 18.77 -55.47
N LYS A 228 -12.24 19.75 -54.57
CA LYS A 228 -11.12 20.69 -54.58
C LYS A 228 -9.76 19.97 -54.52
N ALA A 229 -9.60 19.00 -53.62
CA ALA A 229 -8.38 18.18 -53.53
C ALA A 229 -8.11 17.41 -54.83
N SER A 230 -9.15 16.84 -55.47
CA SER A 230 -9.00 16.14 -56.75
C SER A 230 -8.52 17.06 -57.88
N GLU A 231 -8.94 18.32 -57.88
CA GLU A 231 -8.53 19.35 -58.84
C GLU A 231 -7.10 19.87 -58.57
N GLU A 232 -6.72 20.01 -57.29
CA GLU A 232 -5.35 20.34 -56.87
C GLU A 232 -4.38 19.21 -57.28
N TYR A 233 -4.73 17.96 -57.02
CA TYR A 233 -3.95 16.80 -57.45
C TYR A 233 -3.90 16.63 -58.98
N ALA A 234 -4.98 16.93 -59.71
CA ALA A 234 -4.97 16.91 -61.17
C ALA A 234 -3.89 17.86 -61.73
N LYS A 235 -3.86 19.12 -61.26
CA LYS A 235 -2.89 20.13 -61.70
C LYS A 235 -1.44 19.73 -61.41
N ILE A 236 -1.19 19.11 -60.25
CA ILE A 236 0.15 18.59 -59.91
C ILE A 236 0.52 17.43 -60.84
N HIS A 237 -0.39 16.49 -61.09
CA HIS A 237 -0.14 15.40 -62.04
C HIS A 237 0.14 15.93 -63.45
N GLU A 238 -0.66 16.86 -63.97
CA GLU A 238 -0.49 17.47 -65.29
C GLU A 238 0.89 18.10 -65.47
N ARG A 239 1.41 18.77 -64.43
CA ARG A 239 2.74 19.40 -64.46
C ARG A 239 3.89 18.38 -64.38
N TYR A 240 3.72 17.27 -63.67
CA TYR A 240 4.80 16.33 -63.37
C TYR A 240 4.48 14.87 -63.79
N ARG A 241 3.75 14.67 -64.90
CA ARG A 241 3.13 13.38 -65.31
C ARG A 241 4.05 12.15 -65.21
N SER A 242 5.31 12.28 -65.63
CA SER A 242 6.31 11.20 -65.64
C SER A 242 7.13 11.08 -64.35
N GLN A 243 7.01 12.03 -63.42
CA GLN A 243 7.70 12.00 -62.13
C GLN A 243 6.84 11.26 -61.08
N VAL A 244 7.49 10.56 -60.15
CA VAL A 244 6.80 9.80 -59.09
C VAL A 244 5.89 10.70 -58.24
N GLY A 245 6.23 11.97 -58.01
CA GLY A 245 5.36 12.92 -57.31
C GLY A 245 4.07 13.25 -58.09
N GLY A 246 4.14 13.34 -59.42
CA GLY A 246 2.95 13.48 -60.27
C GLY A 246 2.12 12.19 -60.32
N LEU A 247 2.74 11.01 -60.30
CA LEU A 247 2.03 9.72 -60.16
C LEU A 247 1.38 9.57 -58.78
N TYR A 248 2.01 10.12 -57.73
CA TYR A 248 1.46 10.17 -56.38
C TYR A 248 0.24 11.11 -56.29
N ALA A 249 0.31 12.28 -56.94
CA ALA A 249 -0.86 13.15 -57.11
C ALA A 249 -2.01 12.41 -57.81
N ARG A 250 -1.72 11.71 -58.91
CA ARG A 250 -2.70 10.91 -59.66
C ARG A 250 -3.36 9.82 -58.79
N MET A 251 -2.60 9.14 -57.94
CA MET A 251 -3.15 8.19 -56.96
C MET A 251 -4.13 8.87 -55.99
N TRP A 252 -3.76 10.02 -55.42
CA TRP A 252 -4.66 10.75 -54.49
C TRP A 252 -5.87 11.38 -55.18
N GLN A 253 -5.77 11.74 -56.46
CA GLN A 253 -6.92 12.11 -57.28
C GLN A 253 -7.92 10.93 -57.37
N GLY A 254 -7.43 9.72 -57.64
CA GLY A 254 -8.24 8.50 -57.57
C GLY A 254 -8.88 8.28 -56.20
N LYS A 255 -8.13 8.54 -55.12
CA LYS A 255 -8.61 8.44 -53.73
C LYS A 255 -9.71 9.43 -53.39
N CYS A 256 -9.68 10.63 -53.96
CA CYS A 256 -10.79 11.58 -53.84
C CYS A 256 -12.06 11.06 -54.54
N PHE A 257 -11.95 10.51 -55.75
CA PHE A 257 -13.10 9.92 -56.47
C PHE A 257 -13.64 8.67 -55.77
N GLU A 258 -12.78 7.83 -55.19
CA GLU A 258 -13.19 6.68 -54.37
C GLU A 258 -14.08 7.11 -53.21
N GLU A 259 -13.65 8.11 -52.43
CA GLU A 259 -14.38 8.55 -51.25
C GLU A 259 -15.61 9.42 -51.55
N GLN A 260 -15.67 10.03 -52.75
CA GLN A 260 -16.91 10.60 -53.31
C GLN A 260 -17.89 9.52 -53.80
N GLY A 261 -17.48 8.25 -53.86
CA GLY A 261 -18.28 7.14 -54.38
C GLY A 261 -18.33 7.07 -55.92
N GLU A 262 -17.48 7.82 -56.61
CA GLU A 262 -17.27 7.79 -58.08
C GLU A 262 -16.34 6.62 -58.48
N LEU A 263 -16.66 5.41 -57.99
CA LEU A 263 -15.78 4.23 -58.03
C LEU A 263 -15.26 3.87 -59.43
N GLY A 264 -16.03 4.14 -60.49
CA GLY A 264 -15.59 3.90 -61.86
C GLY A 264 -14.38 4.75 -62.28
N ARG A 265 -14.35 6.02 -61.88
CA ARG A 265 -13.22 6.93 -62.17
C ARG A 265 -12.01 6.58 -61.32
N ALA A 266 -12.23 6.24 -60.05
CA ALA A 266 -11.17 5.77 -59.16
C ALA A 266 -10.50 4.50 -59.70
N LEU A 267 -11.29 3.46 -60.05
CA LEU A 267 -10.78 2.22 -60.64
C LEU A 267 -10.05 2.44 -61.97
N GLY A 268 -10.52 3.36 -62.82
CA GLY A 268 -9.82 3.75 -64.06
C GLY A 268 -8.41 4.27 -63.78
N ILE A 269 -8.27 5.21 -62.84
CA ILE A 269 -6.97 5.76 -62.41
C ILE A 269 -6.09 4.69 -61.74
N TYR A 270 -6.67 3.80 -60.92
CA TYR A 270 -5.91 2.75 -60.26
C TYR A 270 -5.40 1.69 -61.25
N ASN A 271 -6.18 1.34 -62.27
CA ASN A 271 -5.74 0.47 -63.38
C ASN A 271 -4.58 1.10 -64.16
N GLU A 272 -4.71 2.38 -64.56
CA GLU A 272 -3.67 3.16 -65.24
C GLU A 272 -2.34 3.10 -64.50
N LEU A 273 -2.34 3.40 -63.19
CA LEU A 273 -1.12 3.45 -62.39
C LEU A 273 -0.56 2.05 -62.03
N LEU A 274 -1.40 1.03 -61.85
CA LEU A 274 -0.93 -0.35 -61.67
C LEU A 274 -0.26 -0.90 -62.94
N GLY A 275 -0.70 -0.47 -64.13
CA GLY A 275 -0.10 -0.81 -65.42
C GLY A 275 1.26 -0.18 -65.70
N HIS A 276 1.67 0.87 -64.95
CA HIS A 276 2.91 1.61 -65.20
C HIS A 276 4.17 0.70 -65.18
N PRO A 277 5.06 0.73 -66.19
CA PRO A 277 6.13 -0.29 -66.33
C PRO A 277 7.26 -0.20 -65.29
N GLY A 278 7.44 0.95 -64.64
CA GLY A 278 8.57 1.23 -63.74
C GLY A 278 8.70 0.26 -62.55
N GLN A 279 9.96 -0.09 -62.22
CA GLN A 279 10.32 -1.11 -61.21
C GLN A 279 11.13 -0.56 -60.02
N SER A 280 11.31 0.76 -59.92
CA SER A 280 12.03 1.39 -58.82
C SER A 280 11.29 1.20 -57.48
N GLN A 281 12.02 1.27 -56.37
CA GLN A 281 11.44 1.03 -55.04
C GLN A 281 10.28 2.01 -54.69
N PRO A 282 10.34 3.31 -55.01
CA PRO A 282 9.21 4.22 -54.82
C PRO A 282 7.98 3.84 -55.66
N ILE A 283 8.17 3.39 -56.91
CA ILE A 283 7.06 2.95 -57.77
C ILE A 283 6.43 1.65 -57.23
N LYS A 284 7.24 0.73 -56.70
CA LYS A 284 6.73 -0.48 -56.03
C LYS A 284 5.90 -0.16 -54.79
N GLN A 285 6.32 0.82 -53.97
CA GLN A 285 5.55 1.31 -52.83
C GLN A 285 4.26 2.03 -53.26
N LEU A 286 4.33 2.84 -54.32
CA LEU A 286 3.16 3.49 -54.91
C LEU A 286 2.12 2.45 -55.38
N LYS A 287 2.55 1.43 -56.12
CA LYS A 287 1.67 0.32 -56.57
C LYS A 287 1.03 -0.44 -55.42
N ASP A 288 1.72 -0.66 -54.30
CA ASP A 288 1.10 -1.29 -53.13
C ASP A 288 -0.05 -0.43 -52.56
N ASN A 289 0.11 0.89 -52.50
CA ASN A 289 -0.94 1.81 -52.04
C ASN A 289 -2.12 1.84 -53.02
N ILE A 290 -1.86 1.92 -54.33
CA ILE A 290 -2.89 1.89 -55.37
C ILE A 290 -3.66 0.57 -55.33
N LEU A 291 -2.97 -0.57 -55.17
CA LEU A 291 -3.64 -1.85 -55.00
C LEU A 291 -4.54 -1.83 -53.76
N GLN A 292 -4.06 -1.33 -52.63
CA GLN A 292 -4.90 -1.22 -51.44
C GLN A 292 -6.18 -0.40 -51.69
N PHE A 293 -6.07 0.74 -52.36
CA PHE A 293 -7.22 1.60 -52.68
C PHE A 293 -8.17 0.95 -53.70
N ARG A 294 -7.63 0.28 -54.72
CA ARG A 294 -8.39 -0.56 -55.64
C ARG A 294 -9.20 -1.63 -54.91
N LEU A 295 -8.59 -2.33 -53.94
CA LEU A 295 -9.29 -3.32 -53.13
C LEU A 295 -10.45 -2.69 -52.35
N ILE A 296 -10.30 -1.47 -51.82
CA ILE A 296 -11.41 -0.75 -51.17
C ILE A 296 -12.57 -0.51 -52.15
N CYS A 297 -12.30 -0.06 -53.38
CA CYS A 297 -13.34 0.14 -54.40
C CYS A 297 -14.07 -1.15 -54.79
N LEU A 298 -13.35 -2.27 -54.93
CA LEU A 298 -13.92 -3.57 -55.29
C LEU A 298 -14.75 -4.18 -54.14
N ASN A 299 -14.35 -3.89 -52.90
CA ASN A 299 -14.98 -4.35 -51.65
C ASN A 299 -16.15 -3.45 -51.17
N ASP A 300 -16.55 -2.47 -51.98
CA ASP A 300 -17.69 -1.58 -51.72
C ASP A 300 -19.03 -2.24 -52.07
N ASP A 301 -20.10 -1.89 -51.34
CA ASP A 301 -21.44 -2.46 -51.54
C ASP A 301 -22.04 -2.18 -52.94
N LYS A 302 -21.53 -1.19 -53.68
CA LYS A 302 -21.91 -0.93 -55.09
C LYS A 302 -21.20 -1.83 -56.10
N LYS A 303 -20.14 -2.54 -55.70
CA LYS A 303 -19.34 -3.42 -56.55
C LYS A 303 -19.47 -4.88 -56.15
N LYS A 304 -19.27 -5.19 -54.86
CA LYS A 304 -19.36 -6.55 -54.30
C LYS A 304 -18.44 -7.57 -54.97
N ASP A 305 -17.32 -7.13 -55.55
CA ASP A 305 -16.33 -7.94 -56.26
C ASP A 305 -15.42 -8.70 -55.26
N TYR A 306 -16.01 -9.30 -54.22
CA TYR A 306 -15.30 -9.86 -53.06
C TYR A 306 -14.31 -10.97 -53.43
N GLU A 307 -14.64 -11.79 -54.43
CA GLU A 307 -13.76 -12.86 -54.91
C GLU A 307 -12.50 -12.29 -55.61
N LEU A 308 -12.65 -11.20 -56.37
CA LEU A 308 -11.51 -10.50 -56.98
C LEU A 308 -10.64 -9.84 -55.91
N VAL A 309 -11.23 -9.24 -54.87
CA VAL A 309 -10.49 -8.69 -53.72
C VAL A 309 -9.67 -9.76 -53.02
N ILE A 310 -10.26 -10.95 -52.80
CA ILE A 310 -9.55 -12.07 -52.17
C ILE A 310 -8.37 -12.51 -53.04
N ASN A 311 -8.59 -12.70 -54.34
CA ASN A 311 -7.56 -13.16 -55.26
C ASN A 311 -6.38 -12.17 -55.37
N GLU A 312 -6.65 -10.89 -55.65
CA GLU A 312 -5.61 -9.86 -55.79
C GLU A 312 -4.83 -9.64 -54.47
N ALA A 313 -5.51 -9.68 -53.32
CA ALA A 313 -4.86 -9.55 -52.01
C ALA A 313 -4.00 -10.77 -51.65
N GLU A 314 -4.50 -12.00 -51.86
CA GLU A 314 -3.74 -13.22 -51.58
C GLU A 314 -2.53 -13.38 -52.52
N GLU A 315 -2.65 -12.98 -53.80
CA GLU A 315 -1.52 -12.94 -54.73
C GLU A 315 -0.44 -11.96 -54.26
N TRP A 316 -0.82 -10.72 -53.91
CA TRP A 316 0.15 -9.75 -53.39
C TRP A 316 0.80 -10.24 -52.10
N LEU A 317 0.04 -10.78 -51.15
CA LEU A 317 0.58 -11.30 -49.88
C LEU A 317 1.52 -12.50 -50.07
N LYS A 318 1.24 -13.36 -51.06
CA LYS A 318 2.08 -14.50 -51.45
C LYS A 318 3.40 -14.04 -52.07
N ALA A 319 3.37 -13.05 -52.95
CA ALA A 319 4.55 -12.47 -53.59
C ALA A 319 5.38 -11.58 -52.63
N ASN A 320 4.75 -10.94 -51.65
CA ASN A 320 5.35 -9.87 -50.84
C ASN A 320 5.42 -10.20 -49.33
N ARG A 321 5.78 -11.44 -48.98
CA ARG A 321 5.81 -11.93 -47.58
C ARG A 321 6.54 -11.02 -46.59
N SER A 322 7.66 -10.41 -47.00
CA SER A 322 8.42 -9.45 -46.17
C SER A 322 7.69 -8.13 -45.93
N ARG A 323 6.80 -7.72 -46.85
CA ARG A 323 6.04 -6.46 -46.80
C ARG A 323 4.67 -6.59 -46.14
N ASN A 324 4.17 -7.81 -45.91
CA ASN A 324 2.89 -8.06 -45.24
C ASN A 324 2.74 -7.32 -43.90
N ARG A 325 3.82 -7.26 -43.10
CA ARG A 325 3.81 -6.60 -41.78
C ARG A 325 3.85 -5.06 -41.84
N THR A 326 3.99 -4.43 -43.01
CA THR A 326 3.96 -2.96 -43.17
C THR A 326 2.54 -2.40 -43.04
N SER A 327 2.39 -1.09 -42.87
CA SER A 327 1.07 -0.43 -42.79
C SER A 327 0.18 -0.71 -44.02
N ILE A 328 0.78 -0.85 -45.21
CA ILE A 328 0.06 -1.15 -46.46
C ILE A 328 -0.29 -2.64 -46.54
N GLY A 329 0.64 -3.54 -46.16
CA GLY A 329 0.36 -4.98 -46.09
C GLY A 329 -0.72 -5.34 -45.05
N GLN A 330 -0.73 -4.65 -43.91
CA GLN A 330 -1.83 -4.70 -42.92
C GLN A 330 -3.15 -4.20 -43.53
N GLY A 331 -3.11 -3.15 -44.35
CA GLY A 331 -4.27 -2.61 -45.06
C GLY A 331 -4.83 -3.55 -46.12
N ILE A 332 -3.98 -4.19 -46.92
CA ILE A 332 -4.37 -5.23 -47.88
C ILE A 332 -4.95 -6.45 -47.15
N THR A 333 -4.33 -6.87 -46.04
CA THR A 333 -4.85 -7.98 -45.22
C THR A 333 -6.17 -7.64 -44.52
N TRP A 334 -6.40 -6.36 -44.18
CA TRP A 334 -7.66 -5.86 -43.65
C TRP A 334 -8.78 -5.92 -44.69
N GLU A 335 -8.52 -5.46 -45.93
CA GLU A 335 -9.50 -5.55 -47.01
C GLU A 335 -9.80 -7.01 -47.40
N LEU A 336 -8.78 -7.88 -47.39
CA LEU A 336 -8.96 -9.34 -47.51
C LEU A 336 -9.89 -9.89 -46.43
N ALA A 337 -9.68 -9.53 -45.15
CA ALA A 337 -10.53 -10.00 -44.05
C ALA A 337 -11.98 -9.49 -44.17
N ARG A 338 -12.17 -8.24 -44.62
CA ARG A 338 -13.49 -7.67 -44.93
C ARG A 338 -14.19 -8.41 -46.07
N ALA A 339 -13.50 -8.64 -47.19
CA ALA A 339 -14.05 -9.34 -48.35
C ALA A 339 -14.41 -10.79 -48.00
N GLN A 340 -13.60 -11.46 -47.17
CA GLN A 340 -13.92 -12.79 -46.64
C GLN A 340 -15.16 -12.76 -45.73
N GLU A 341 -15.32 -11.78 -44.82
CA GLU A 341 -16.57 -11.64 -44.06
C GLU A 341 -17.78 -11.40 -44.99
N ALA A 342 -17.67 -10.51 -45.97
CA ALA A 342 -18.77 -10.14 -46.87
C ALA A 342 -19.19 -11.30 -47.79
N LEU A 343 -18.21 -11.99 -48.39
CA LEU A 343 -18.43 -13.19 -49.20
C LEU A 343 -19.08 -14.32 -48.39
N ALA A 344 -18.70 -14.49 -47.12
CA ALA A 344 -19.32 -15.46 -46.23
C ALA A 344 -20.77 -15.11 -45.82
N ASN A 345 -21.20 -13.85 -45.97
CA ASN A 345 -22.58 -13.41 -45.71
C ASN A 345 -23.43 -13.34 -47.00
N THR A 346 -22.89 -13.73 -48.16
CA THR A 346 -23.63 -13.72 -49.43
C THR A 346 -24.67 -14.85 -49.43
N GLU A 347 -25.90 -14.54 -49.88
CA GLU A 347 -27.02 -15.48 -49.92
C GLU A 347 -26.69 -16.71 -50.79
N GLY A 348 -27.26 -17.86 -50.42
CA GLY A 348 -27.05 -19.13 -51.13
C GLY A 348 -25.75 -19.89 -50.80
N LYS A 349 -24.80 -19.32 -50.04
CA LYS A 349 -23.61 -20.09 -49.60
C LYS A 349 -23.96 -21.18 -48.58
N LYS A 350 -23.34 -22.36 -48.74
CA LYS A 350 -23.50 -23.50 -47.82
C LYS A 350 -22.82 -23.21 -46.48
N LYS A 351 -23.46 -23.59 -45.36
CA LYS A 351 -22.95 -23.35 -43.99
C LYS A 351 -21.48 -23.75 -43.78
N ASN A 352 -21.07 -24.93 -44.26
CA ASN A 352 -19.68 -25.40 -44.14
C ASN A 352 -18.68 -24.51 -44.91
N GLU A 353 -19.10 -23.92 -46.03
CA GLU A 353 -18.29 -23.00 -46.84
C GLU A 353 -18.22 -21.62 -46.17
N GLN A 354 -19.35 -21.12 -45.66
CA GLN A 354 -19.44 -19.91 -44.85
C GLN A 354 -18.50 -20.00 -43.63
N GLU A 355 -18.57 -21.07 -42.84
CA GLU A 355 -17.66 -21.28 -41.70
C GLU A 355 -16.19 -21.33 -42.10
N ARG A 356 -15.84 -21.98 -43.23
CA ARG A 356 -14.47 -22.02 -43.76
C ARG A 356 -13.95 -20.62 -44.06
N ILE A 357 -14.74 -19.80 -44.76
CA ILE A 357 -14.36 -18.43 -45.14
C ILE A 357 -14.29 -17.53 -43.90
N LEU A 358 -15.23 -17.65 -42.96
CA LEU A 358 -15.20 -16.92 -41.68
C LEU A 358 -13.94 -17.25 -40.85
N ARG A 359 -13.48 -18.51 -40.83
CA ARG A 359 -12.21 -18.87 -40.17
C ARG A 359 -10.99 -18.23 -40.84
N GLN A 360 -11.00 -18.06 -42.17
CA GLN A 360 -9.95 -17.34 -42.90
C GLN A 360 -9.99 -15.83 -42.57
N ALA A 361 -11.19 -15.23 -42.57
CA ALA A 361 -11.41 -13.84 -42.18
C ALA A 361 -10.92 -13.57 -40.74
N LEU A 362 -11.24 -14.47 -39.79
CA LEU A 362 -10.80 -14.38 -38.39
C LEU A 362 -9.27 -14.40 -38.26
N LYS A 363 -8.59 -15.30 -38.98
CA LYS A 363 -7.12 -15.38 -39.01
C LYS A 363 -6.48 -14.08 -39.50
N ASN A 364 -7.00 -13.54 -40.61
CA ASN A 364 -6.49 -12.31 -41.21
C ASN A 364 -6.79 -11.08 -40.33
N ALA A 365 -7.98 -11.01 -39.72
CA ALA A 365 -8.33 -9.97 -38.76
C ALA A 365 -7.45 -10.01 -37.51
N ARG A 366 -7.16 -11.20 -36.94
CA ARG A 366 -6.23 -11.38 -35.81
C ARG A 366 -4.81 -10.94 -36.15
N PHE A 367 -4.30 -11.32 -37.33
CA PHE A 367 -3.00 -10.86 -37.80
C PHE A 367 -2.91 -9.33 -37.82
N VAL A 368 -3.92 -8.66 -38.37
CA VAL A 368 -3.97 -7.19 -38.40
C VAL A 368 -4.11 -6.58 -36.99
N ASN A 369 -4.86 -7.22 -36.10
CA ASN A 369 -5.09 -6.74 -34.72
C ASN A 369 -3.83 -6.73 -33.84
N ALA A 370 -2.88 -7.63 -34.13
CA ALA A 370 -1.59 -7.72 -33.44
C ALA A 370 -0.70 -6.47 -33.66
N PHE A 371 -0.97 -5.66 -34.70
CA PHE A 371 -0.21 -4.45 -34.98
C PHE A 371 -0.85 -3.20 -34.37
N ARG A 372 -0.01 -2.33 -33.78
CA ARG A 372 -0.43 -0.99 -33.36
C ARG A 372 -0.55 -0.09 -34.60
N GLY A 373 -1.75 0.07 -35.13
CA GLY A 373 -2.01 0.84 -36.34
C GLY A 373 -3.49 1.17 -36.56
N LYS A 374 -3.80 1.88 -37.66
CA LYS A 374 -5.16 2.35 -38.00
C LYS A 374 -6.24 1.27 -38.07
N TYR A 375 -5.85 0.01 -38.22
CA TYR A 375 -6.77 -1.14 -38.33
C TYR A 375 -7.03 -1.87 -37.01
N ARG A 376 -6.38 -1.51 -35.90
CA ARG A 376 -6.46 -2.29 -34.65
C ARG A 376 -7.87 -2.35 -34.08
N ASP A 377 -8.54 -1.23 -33.87
CA ASP A 377 -9.85 -1.25 -33.20
C ASP A 377 -10.96 -1.80 -34.11
N VAL A 378 -10.91 -1.49 -35.42
CA VAL A 378 -11.85 -2.07 -36.41
C VAL A 378 -11.65 -3.59 -36.59
N SER A 379 -10.41 -4.08 -36.52
CA SER A 379 -10.16 -5.54 -36.51
C SER A 379 -10.61 -6.21 -35.22
N ARG A 380 -10.57 -5.54 -34.05
CA ARG A 380 -11.15 -6.09 -32.81
C ARG A 380 -12.66 -6.28 -32.95
N LEU A 381 -13.37 -5.31 -33.53
CA LEU A 381 -14.80 -5.40 -33.80
C LEU A 381 -15.12 -6.52 -34.81
N LEU A 382 -14.32 -6.65 -35.87
CA LEU A 382 -14.45 -7.73 -36.85
C LEU A 382 -14.23 -9.12 -36.22
N ILE A 383 -13.18 -9.27 -35.40
CA ILE A 383 -12.90 -10.50 -34.63
C ILE A 383 -14.09 -10.87 -33.76
N SER A 384 -14.66 -9.91 -33.02
CA SER A 384 -15.82 -10.14 -32.16
C SER A 384 -17.04 -10.63 -32.96
N ARG A 385 -17.37 -9.95 -34.07
CA ARG A 385 -18.51 -10.31 -34.94
C ARG A 385 -18.34 -11.69 -35.59
N ILE A 386 -17.15 -12.00 -36.11
CA ILE A 386 -16.88 -13.31 -36.72
C ILE A 386 -16.89 -14.42 -35.66
N THR A 387 -16.32 -14.16 -34.47
CA THR A 387 -16.30 -15.14 -33.36
C THR A 387 -17.73 -15.46 -32.92
N ALA A 388 -18.60 -14.45 -32.76
CA ALA A 388 -20.01 -14.66 -32.44
C ALA A 388 -20.75 -15.49 -33.51
N LYS A 389 -20.52 -15.21 -34.81
CA LYS A 389 -21.09 -15.98 -35.93
C LYS A 389 -20.61 -17.43 -35.96
N LEU A 390 -19.33 -17.69 -35.65
CA LEU A 390 -18.74 -19.03 -35.65
C LEU A 390 -19.09 -19.86 -34.41
N GLN A 391 -19.44 -19.23 -33.28
CA GLN A 391 -19.59 -19.91 -31.98
C GLN A 391 -21.01 -19.92 -31.41
N GLY A 392 -21.96 -19.17 -31.97
CA GLY A 392 -23.38 -19.25 -31.57
C GLY A 392 -23.64 -18.97 -30.09
N ASN A 393 -23.17 -17.84 -29.57
CA ASN A 393 -23.39 -17.36 -28.18
C ASN A 393 -22.93 -18.27 -27.01
N SER A 394 -22.27 -19.41 -27.26
CA SER A 394 -21.77 -20.33 -26.21
C SER A 394 -20.43 -20.96 -26.59
N GLY A 395 -19.43 -20.12 -26.84
CA GLY A 395 -18.10 -20.53 -27.31
C GLY A 395 -17.31 -21.41 -26.33
N GLY A 396 -16.63 -22.43 -26.87
CA GLY A 396 -15.67 -23.25 -26.14
C GLY A 396 -14.31 -22.58 -25.93
N ASP A 397 -13.39 -23.31 -25.31
CA ASP A 397 -12.16 -22.75 -24.74
C ASP A 397 -11.20 -22.12 -25.76
N PRO A 398 -10.57 -20.96 -25.42
CA PRO A 398 -9.46 -20.41 -26.18
C PRO A 398 -8.33 -21.41 -26.42
N GLN A 399 -7.71 -21.34 -27.60
CA GLN A 399 -6.66 -22.28 -28.04
C GLN A 399 -5.27 -21.63 -28.14
N ASP A 400 -5.17 -20.31 -27.94
CA ASP A 400 -3.93 -19.53 -27.98
C ASP A 400 -3.91 -18.49 -26.85
N PHE A 401 -2.71 -18.11 -26.38
CA PHE A 401 -2.50 -17.18 -25.27
C PHE A 401 -3.17 -15.83 -25.55
N GLU A 402 -2.94 -15.27 -26.74
CA GLU A 402 -3.38 -13.93 -27.12
C GLU A 402 -4.91 -13.80 -27.11
N THR A 403 -5.63 -14.82 -27.58
CA THR A 403 -7.10 -14.89 -27.51
C THR A 403 -7.59 -14.99 -26.07
N ALA A 404 -6.98 -15.86 -25.26
CA ALA A 404 -7.38 -16.06 -23.87
C ALA A 404 -7.14 -14.80 -23.02
N TYR A 405 -5.97 -14.19 -23.15
CA TYR A 405 -5.59 -12.95 -22.48
C TYR A 405 -6.45 -11.77 -22.92
N GLY A 406 -6.70 -11.61 -24.23
CA GLY A 406 -7.59 -10.56 -24.75
C GLY A 406 -9.02 -10.68 -24.23
N LEU A 407 -9.56 -11.90 -24.19
CA LEU A 407 -10.88 -12.17 -23.62
C LEU A 407 -10.89 -11.90 -22.10
N GLY A 408 -9.84 -12.31 -21.38
CA GLY A 408 -9.67 -12.02 -19.95
C GLY A 408 -9.66 -10.51 -19.66
N GLN A 409 -8.91 -9.73 -20.43
CA GLN A 409 -8.91 -8.26 -20.31
C GLN A 409 -10.29 -7.64 -20.51
N ASP A 410 -10.99 -8.01 -21.57
CA ASP A 410 -12.30 -7.42 -21.88
C ASP A 410 -13.36 -7.81 -20.85
N ARG A 411 -13.26 -9.01 -20.26
CA ARG A 411 -14.09 -9.40 -19.11
C ARG A 411 -13.75 -8.62 -17.84
N VAL A 412 -12.47 -8.44 -17.51
CA VAL A 412 -12.07 -7.60 -16.35
C VAL A 412 -12.57 -6.16 -16.51
N LYS A 413 -12.65 -5.60 -17.73
CA LYS A 413 -13.28 -4.28 -17.96
C LYS A 413 -14.79 -4.30 -17.66
N GLN A 414 -15.51 -5.34 -18.08
CA GLN A 414 -16.96 -5.51 -17.86
C GLN A 414 -17.34 -5.69 -16.38
N THR A 415 -16.40 -6.12 -15.52
CA THR A 415 -16.55 -6.15 -14.06
C THR A 415 -17.17 -4.88 -13.49
N LYS A 416 -16.72 -3.71 -13.98
CA LYS A 416 -17.18 -2.43 -13.44
C LYS A 416 -18.69 -2.28 -13.55
N THR A 417 -19.26 -2.60 -14.72
CA THR A 417 -20.71 -2.53 -14.96
C THR A 417 -21.50 -3.45 -14.03
N LEU A 418 -20.98 -4.64 -13.72
CA LEU A 418 -21.63 -5.58 -12.78
C LEU A 418 -21.51 -5.12 -11.32
N LYS A 419 -20.38 -4.50 -10.93
CA LYS A 419 -20.24 -3.84 -9.61
C LYS A 419 -21.17 -2.64 -9.47
N ASP A 420 -21.29 -1.81 -10.50
CA ASP A 420 -22.20 -0.65 -10.52
C ASP A 420 -23.67 -1.12 -10.42
N LYS A 421 -24.03 -2.22 -11.11
CA LYS A 421 -25.34 -2.89 -10.99
C LYS A 421 -25.61 -3.41 -9.57
N LEU A 422 -24.62 -4.03 -8.92
CA LEU A 422 -24.71 -4.49 -7.54
C LEU A 422 -24.87 -3.33 -6.55
N ALA A 423 -24.14 -2.23 -6.74
CA ALA A 423 -24.25 -1.04 -5.91
C ALA A 423 -25.61 -0.34 -6.06
N ALA A 424 -26.15 -0.29 -7.28
CA ALA A 424 -27.46 0.29 -7.59
C ALA A 424 -28.67 -0.56 -7.12
N ALA A 425 -28.47 -1.84 -6.79
CA ALA A 425 -29.53 -2.75 -6.38
C ALA A 425 -30.13 -2.34 -5.03
N LYS A 426 -31.44 -2.03 -5.00
CA LYS A 426 -32.11 -1.46 -3.82
C LYS A 426 -32.59 -2.50 -2.81
N SER A 427 -33.04 -3.68 -3.25
CA SER A 427 -33.52 -4.73 -2.34
C SER A 427 -32.43 -5.76 -2.00
N ALA A 428 -32.57 -6.42 -0.85
CA ALA A 428 -31.66 -7.50 -0.44
C ALA A 428 -31.67 -8.70 -1.42
N LYS A 429 -32.81 -8.95 -2.10
CA LYS A 429 -32.92 -10.00 -3.12
C LYS A 429 -32.14 -9.62 -4.38
N ASP A 430 -32.27 -8.37 -4.83
CA ASP A 430 -31.61 -7.89 -6.05
C ASP A 430 -30.10 -7.78 -5.83
N LYS A 431 -29.66 -7.34 -4.64
CA LYS A 431 -28.25 -7.39 -4.24
C LYS A 431 -27.70 -8.81 -4.26
N LYS A 432 -28.43 -9.79 -3.70
CA LYS A 432 -28.01 -11.21 -3.74
C LYS A 432 -27.92 -11.73 -5.18
N ASN A 433 -28.89 -11.41 -6.04
CA ASN A 433 -28.88 -11.84 -7.44
C ASN A 433 -27.72 -11.21 -8.23
N ALA A 434 -27.50 -9.89 -8.09
CA ALA A 434 -26.39 -9.19 -8.73
C ALA A 434 -25.02 -9.68 -8.21
N GLN A 435 -24.92 -10.08 -6.95
CA GLN A 435 -23.70 -10.69 -6.40
C GLN A 435 -23.46 -12.09 -7.00
N ILE A 436 -24.50 -12.91 -7.17
CA ILE A 436 -24.37 -14.23 -7.82
C ILE A 436 -23.92 -14.06 -9.28
N GLU A 437 -24.53 -13.12 -10.01
CA GLU A 437 -24.17 -12.78 -11.40
C GLU A 437 -22.71 -12.29 -11.51
N LEU A 438 -22.29 -11.38 -10.61
CA LEU A 438 -20.90 -10.92 -10.53
C LEU A 438 -19.93 -12.06 -10.22
N ASN A 439 -20.26 -12.94 -9.26
CA ASN A 439 -19.42 -14.09 -8.91
C ASN A 439 -19.30 -15.08 -10.07
N GLN A 440 -20.41 -15.47 -10.71
CA GLN A 440 -20.38 -16.35 -11.88
C GLN A 440 -19.58 -15.75 -13.05
N PHE A 441 -19.74 -14.44 -13.29
CA PHE A 441 -18.98 -13.73 -14.30
C PHE A 441 -17.47 -13.73 -13.98
N MET A 442 -17.10 -13.57 -12.71
CA MET A 442 -15.73 -13.58 -12.22
C MET A 442 -15.08 -14.96 -12.24
N GLU A 443 -15.81 -16.02 -11.87
CA GLU A 443 -15.32 -17.40 -11.95
C GLU A 443 -14.91 -17.76 -13.39
N GLU A 444 -15.76 -17.43 -14.37
CA GLU A 444 -15.43 -17.63 -15.78
C GLU A 444 -14.26 -16.74 -16.25
N THR A 445 -14.14 -15.53 -15.70
CA THR A 445 -13.00 -14.64 -15.96
C THR A 445 -11.69 -15.24 -15.41
N ALA A 446 -11.71 -15.80 -14.20
CA ALA A 446 -10.58 -16.51 -13.62
C ALA A 446 -10.21 -17.75 -14.43
N ARG A 447 -11.22 -18.50 -14.92
CA ARG A 447 -11.03 -19.69 -15.76
C ARG A 447 -10.34 -19.33 -17.08
N ILE A 448 -10.79 -18.28 -17.77
CA ILE A 448 -10.21 -17.79 -19.02
C ILE A 448 -8.77 -17.28 -18.80
N LEU A 449 -8.51 -16.55 -17.72
CA LEU A 449 -7.16 -16.08 -17.38
C LEU A 449 -6.22 -17.25 -17.01
N LYS A 450 -6.72 -18.29 -16.33
CA LYS A 450 -5.97 -19.54 -16.11
C LYS A 450 -5.64 -20.26 -17.42
N ILE A 451 -6.57 -20.27 -18.38
CA ILE A 451 -6.32 -20.82 -19.72
C ILE A 451 -5.23 -20.01 -20.43
N ALA A 452 -5.25 -18.67 -20.34
CA ALA A 452 -4.17 -17.84 -20.85
C ALA A 452 -2.82 -18.25 -20.25
N LEU A 453 -2.70 -18.29 -18.91
CA LEU A 453 -1.46 -18.68 -18.24
C LEU A 453 -1.00 -20.11 -18.59
N LYS A 454 -1.92 -21.05 -18.85
CA LYS A 454 -1.61 -22.42 -19.29
C LYS A 454 -1.14 -22.51 -20.75
N LEU A 455 -1.59 -21.59 -21.60
CA LEU A 455 -1.23 -21.51 -23.02
C LEU A 455 0.01 -20.63 -23.28
N ALA A 456 0.56 -19.99 -22.24
CA ALA A 456 1.80 -19.23 -22.33
C ALA A 456 2.98 -20.14 -22.67
N ASP A 457 3.81 -19.71 -23.62
CA ASP A 457 5.01 -20.39 -24.07
C ASP A 457 6.26 -19.48 -23.94
N ASN A 458 7.41 -19.99 -24.39
CA ASN A 458 8.67 -19.25 -24.40
C ASN A 458 8.76 -18.10 -25.44
N LYS A 459 7.70 -17.82 -26.19
CA LYS A 459 7.58 -16.68 -27.13
C LYS A 459 6.57 -15.62 -26.65
N THR A 460 5.77 -15.96 -25.65
CA THR A 460 4.78 -15.07 -25.02
C THR A 460 5.48 -13.83 -24.45
N ASP A 461 4.92 -12.63 -24.69
CA ASP A 461 5.51 -11.39 -24.17
C ASP A 461 5.48 -11.40 -22.63
N PRO A 462 6.64 -11.29 -21.92
CA PRO A 462 6.68 -11.29 -20.46
C PRO A 462 5.77 -10.23 -19.83
N LYS A 463 5.54 -9.09 -20.49
CA LYS A 463 4.64 -8.04 -19.98
C LYS A 463 3.19 -8.45 -20.03
N GLU A 464 2.79 -9.15 -21.10
CA GLU A 464 1.43 -9.65 -21.25
C GLU A 464 1.18 -10.82 -20.30
N LEU A 465 2.21 -11.65 -20.04
CA LEU A 465 2.17 -12.71 -19.05
C LEU A 465 2.06 -12.17 -17.61
N ASP A 466 2.87 -11.18 -17.23
CA ASP A 466 2.79 -10.51 -15.92
C ASP A 466 1.44 -9.81 -15.74
N HIS A 467 0.94 -9.14 -16.78
CA HIS A 467 -0.38 -8.52 -16.74
C HIS A 467 -1.51 -9.56 -16.66
N ALA A 468 -1.42 -10.71 -17.33
CA ALA A 468 -2.38 -11.80 -17.19
C ALA A 468 -2.41 -12.36 -15.76
N ARG A 469 -1.25 -12.51 -15.10
CA ARG A 469 -1.15 -12.86 -13.68
C ARG A 469 -1.79 -11.79 -12.79
N PHE A 470 -1.51 -10.52 -13.03
CA PHE A 470 -2.10 -9.41 -12.27
C PHE A 470 -3.62 -9.34 -12.42
N LEU A 471 -4.16 -9.55 -13.62
CA LEU A 471 -5.59 -9.62 -13.87
C LEU A 471 -6.23 -10.79 -13.11
N LEU A 472 -5.56 -11.96 -13.05
CA LEU A 472 -6.05 -13.11 -12.28
C LEU A 472 -6.02 -12.84 -10.77
N CYS A 473 -4.96 -12.22 -10.26
CA CYS A 473 -4.84 -11.74 -8.88
C CYS A 473 -6.02 -10.80 -8.54
N TYR A 474 -6.28 -9.80 -9.39
CA TYR A 474 -7.45 -8.93 -9.26
C TYR A 474 -8.77 -9.72 -9.27
N THR A 475 -8.95 -10.70 -10.17
CA THR A 475 -10.15 -11.53 -10.17
C THR A 475 -10.31 -12.32 -8.86
N TYR A 476 -9.24 -12.86 -8.28
CA TYR A 476 -9.29 -13.57 -7.00
C TYR A 476 -9.68 -12.67 -5.83
N TYR A 477 -9.10 -11.47 -5.70
CA TYR A 477 -9.51 -10.48 -4.70
C TYR A 477 -11.02 -10.19 -4.74
N ASN A 478 -11.57 -10.07 -5.96
CA ASN A 478 -13.00 -9.82 -6.17
C ASN A 478 -13.89 -11.04 -5.93
N LEU A 479 -13.36 -12.26 -6.05
CA LEU A 479 -14.01 -13.51 -5.66
C LEU A 479 -13.91 -13.78 -4.15
N ARG A 480 -13.27 -12.89 -3.37
CA ARG A 480 -12.95 -13.10 -1.95
C ARG A 480 -12.06 -14.32 -1.70
N ARG A 481 -11.21 -14.64 -2.69
CA ARG A 481 -10.18 -15.67 -2.63
C ARG A 481 -8.88 -15.03 -2.15
N SER A 482 -8.90 -14.64 -0.89
CA SER A 482 -7.95 -13.71 -0.27
C SER A 482 -6.51 -14.21 -0.37
N TYR A 483 -6.27 -15.50 -0.03
CA TYR A 483 -4.95 -16.12 -0.09
C TYR A 483 -4.46 -16.36 -1.52
N GLU A 484 -5.30 -16.85 -2.45
CA GLU A 484 -4.87 -17.04 -3.84
C GLU A 484 -4.58 -15.70 -4.55
N SER A 485 -5.30 -14.64 -4.18
CA SER A 485 -4.95 -13.26 -4.58
C SER A 485 -3.59 -12.87 -4.02
N ALA A 486 -3.39 -13.05 -2.71
CA ALA A 486 -2.20 -12.58 -2.04
C ALA A 486 -0.92 -13.27 -2.52
N ILE A 487 -0.90 -14.61 -2.54
CA ILE A 487 0.23 -15.42 -3.01
C ILE A 487 0.59 -15.10 -4.47
N LEU A 488 -0.40 -14.89 -5.33
CA LEU A 488 -0.15 -14.52 -6.73
C LEU A 488 0.39 -13.08 -6.85
N GLY A 489 -0.08 -12.16 -6.00
CA GLY A 489 0.44 -10.80 -5.95
C GLY A 489 1.89 -10.73 -5.44
N GLU A 490 2.24 -11.48 -4.39
CA GLU A 490 3.62 -11.64 -3.91
C GLU A 490 4.54 -12.26 -4.97
N PHE A 491 4.05 -13.28 -5.70
CA PHE A 491 4.81 -13.89 -6.79
C PHE A 491 5.15 -12.86 -7.88
N ILE A 492 4.20 -12.03 -8.30
CA ILE A 492 4.47 -10.97 -9.29
C ILE A 492 5.43 -9.92 -8.70
N ALA A 493 5.24 -9.50 -7.44
CA ALA A 493 6.10 -8.53 -6.78
C ALA A 493 7.59 -8.94 -6.81
N ASN A 494 7.86 -10.24 -6.59
CA ASN A 494 9.20 -10.81 -6.56
C ASN A 494 9.75 -11.19 -7.95
N PHE A 495 8.93 -11.78 -8.83
CA PHE A 495 9.39 -12.48 -10.05
C PHE A 495 8.93 -11.85 -11.39
N HIS A 496 8.52 -10.58 -11.39
CA HIS A 496 8.15 -9.86 -12.62
C HIS A 496 9.34 -9.60 -13.56
N HIS A 497 9.05 -9.34 -14.84
CA HIS A 497 10.03 -8.85 -15.80
C HIS A 497 10.34 -7.35 -15.57
N LYS A 498 11.62 -6.94 -15.58
CA LYS A 498 12.10 -5.57 -15.27
C LYS A 498 11.32 -4.36 -15.84
N ASP A 499 10.71 -4.50 -17.02
CA ASP A 499 9.89 -3.45 -17.65
C ASP A 499 8.46 -3.36 -17.06
N SER A 500 8.11 -4.21 -16.08
CA SER A 500 6.79 -4.39 -15.46
C SER A 500 6.74 -3.85 -14.01
N GLU A 501 7.70 -3.03 -13.58
CA GLU A 501 7.86 -2.57 -12.19
C GLU A 501 6.58 -1.99 -11.55
N GLN A 502 5.81 -1.19 -12.32
CA GLN A 502 4.52 -0.66 -11.83
C GLN A 502 3.49 -1.77 -11.59
N ILE A 503 3.45 -2.82 -12.41
CA ILE A 503 2.56 -3.98 -12.22
C ILE A 503 2.98 -4.76 -10.98
N ALA A 504 4.28 -4.84 -10.69
CA ALA A 504 4.79 -5.47 -9.48
C ALA A 504 4.41 -4.71 -8.21
N LEU A 505 4.51 -3.38 -8.22
CA LEU A 505 4.03 -2.53 -7.13
C LEU A 505 2.48 -2.56 -7.01
N ASP A 506 1.74 -2.66 -8.12
CA ASP A 506 0.28 -2.87 -8.12
C ASP A 506 -0.07 -4.24 -7.51
N ALA A 507 0.66 -5.29 -7.86
CA ALA A 507 0.45 -6.65 -7.38
C ALA A 507 0.83 -6.83 -5.90
N ALA A 508 1.93 -6.23 -5.44
CA ALA A 508 2.35 -6.25 -4.04
C ALA A 508 1.29 -5.59 -3.13
N TYR A 509 0.77 -4.43 -3.55
CA TYR A 509 -0.26 -3.72 -2.80
C TYR A 509 -1.61 -4.45 -2.83
N LEU A 510 -1.93 -5.14 -3.93
CA LEU A 510 -3.08 -6.03 -4.00
C LEU A 510 -2.90 -7.30 -3.15
N ALA A 511 -1.67 -7.76 -2.93
CA ALA A 511 -1.38 -8.84 -1.98
C ALA A 511 -1.57 -8.40 -0.53
N LEU A 512 -1.10 -7.20 -0.15
CA LEU A 512 -1.42 -6.59 1.14
C LEU A 512 -2.94 -6.46 1.34
N ALA A 513 -3.68 -6.01 0.32
CA ALA A 513 -5.15 -5.98 0.38
C ALA A 513 -5.77 -7.38 0.51
N GLY A 514 -5.19 -8.40 -0.12
CA GLY A 514 -5.59 -9.80 0.02
C GLY A 514 -5.38 -10.34 1.44
N TYR A 515 -4.21 -10.15 2.05
CA TYR A 515 -3.96 -10.55 3.43
C TYR A 515 -4.80 -9.74 4.44
N LEU A 516 -5.04 -8.45 4.19
CA LEU A 516 -5.96 -7.66 5.01
C LEU A 516 -7.42 -8.16 4.86
N GLN A 517 -7.82 -8.63 3.69
CA GLN A 517 -9.12 -9.28 3.48
C GLN A 517 -9.20 -10.60 4.27
N ALA A 518 -8.14 -11.42 4.25
CA ALA A 518 -8.04 -12.64 5.05
C ALA A 518 -8.10 -12.34 6.56
N TYR A 519 -7.27 -11.43 7.08
CA TYR A 519 -7.27 -10.98 8.48
C TYR A 519 -8.66 -10.60 8.99
N ASN A 520 -9.43 -9.84 8.19
CA ASN A 520 -10.77 -9.39 8.55
C ASN A 520 -11.81 -10.53 8.56
N ASP A 521 -11.55 -11.59 7.79
CA ASP A 521 -12.39 -12.78 7.68
C ASP A 521 -12.01 -13.88 8.69
N SER A 522 -10.75 -13.89 9.14
CA SER A 522 -10.20 -14.84 10.12
C SER A 522 -10.74 -14.60 11.54
N PRO A 523 -11.04 -15.67 12.30
CA PRO A 523 -11.20 -15.63 13.76
C PRO A 523 -9.98 -15.00 14.44
N LYS A 524 -10.18 -14.37 15.61
CA LYS A 524 -9.14 -13.55 16.27
C LYS A 524 -7.87 -14.37 16.55
N GLU A 525 -8.03 -15.65 16.84
CA GLU A 525 -7.00 -16.63 17.20
C GLU A 525 -6.13 -17.03 16.00
N GLN A 526 -6.58 -16.81 14.77
CA GLN A 526 -5.89 -17.19 13.53
C GLN A 526 -5.16 -16.00 12.86
N ARG A 527 -5.50 -14.77 13.26
CA ARG A 527 -4.97 -13.52 12.66
C ARG A 527 -3.45 -13.32 12.82
N TYR A 528 -2.78 -14.09 13.66
CA TYR A 528 -1.32 -13.99 13.80
C TYR A 528 -0.59 -14.38 12.49
N VAL A 529 -1.12 -15.38 11.76
CA VAL A 529 -0.58 -15.80 10.45
C VAL A 529 -0.78 -14.69 9.41
N ASP A 530 -2.00 -14.13 9.36
CA ASP A 530 -2.31 -13.00 8.48
C ASP A 530 -1.43 -11.78 8.78
N ASN A 531 -1.16 -11.47 10.06
CA ASN A 531 -0.25 -10.40 10.47
C ASN A 531 1.19 -10.64 9.98
N GLN A 532 1.72 -11.86 10.10
CA GLN A 532 3.06 -12.19 9.60
C GLN A 532 3.17 -12.01 8.07
N HIS A 533 2.15 -12.41 7.33
CA HIS A 533 2.10 -12.17 5.88
C HIS A 533 1.97 -10.68 5.54
N MET A 534 1.12 -9.92 6.23
CA MET A 534 1.02 -8.47 6.05
C MET A 534 2.33 -7.75 6.39
N GLU A 535 3.04 -8.16 7.46
CA GLU A 535 4.36 -7.65 7.82
C GLU A 535 5.39 -7.92 6.71
N SER A 536 5.44 -9.16 6.19
CA SER A 536 6.31 -9.55 5.08
C SER A 536 6.09 -8.69 3.82
N ILE A 537 4.84 -8.58 3.34
CA ILE A 537 4.55 -7.84 2.11
C ILE A 537 4.70 -6.32 2.29
N CYS A 538 4.38 -5.77 3.47
CA CYS A 538 4.66 -4.36 3.76
C CYS A 538 6.16 -4.07 3.76
N ASN A 539 6.97 -4.93 4.38
CA ASN A 539 8.43 -4.80 4.37
C ASN A 539 9.00 -4.87 2.94
N LEU A 540 8.49 -5.79 2.10
CA LEU A 540 8.85 -5.87 0.68
C LEU A 540 8.51 -4.57 -0.06
N ILE A 541 7.31 -4.00 0.17
CA ILE A 541 6.90 -2.74 -0.46
C ILE A 541 7.80 -1.58 -0.02
N THR A 542 8.08 -1.45 1.28
CA THR A 542 8.91 -0.36 1.81
C THR A 542 10.38 -0.48 1.42
N ALA A 543 10.90 -1.69 1.23
CA ALA A 543 12.28 -1.90 0.81
C ALA A 543 12.48 -1.71 -0.71
N LYS A 544 11.52 -2.17 -1.53
CA LYS A 544 11.65 -2.16 -3.00
C LYS A 544 11.15 -0.87 -3.65
N TRP A 545 10.15 -0.21 -3.06
CA TRP A 545 9.57 1.04 -3.58
C TRP A 545 9.43 2.13 -2.50
N PRO A 546 10.53 2.48 -1.79
CA PRO A 546 10.50 3.32 -0.58
C PRO A 546 9.85 4.69 -0.76
N ASP A 547 9.95 5.28 -1.95
CA ASP A 547 9.43 6.62 -2.27
C ASP A 547 7.98 6.62 -2.80
N SER A 548 7.34 5.45 -2.88
CA SER A 548 5.97 5.33 -3.39
C SER A 548 4.92 5.66 -2.32
N ASP A 549 3.76 6.21 -2.73
CA ASP A 549 2.61 6.43 -1.85
C ASP A 549 2.16 5.14 -1.12
N ARG A 550 2.31 4.00 -1.78
CA ARG A 550 1.99 2.68 -1.22
C ARG A 550 2.99 2.21 -0.17
N ALA A 551 4.25 2.65 -0.22
CA ALA A 551 5.17 2.46 0.88
C ALA A 551 4.77 3.30 2.10
N ASN A 552 4.13 4.46 1.91
CA ASN A 552 3.56 5.23 3.02
C ASN A 552 2.35 4.51 3.64
N ASP A 553 1.45 3.95 2.83
CA ASP A 553 0.38 3.07 3.32
C ASP A 553 0.95 1.83 4.05
N ALA A 554 1.98 1.18 3.52
CA ALA A 554 2.65 0.04 4.15
C ALA A 554 3.31 0.40 5.51
N ARG A 555 3.96 1.57 5.62
CA ARG A 555 4.48 2.11 6.90
C ARG A 555 3.37 2.28 7.94
N ILE A 556 2.20 2.79 7.54
CA ILE A 556 1.02 2.89 8.43
C ILE A 556 0.54 1.51 8.85
N GLN A 557 0.46 0.53 7.94
CA GLN A 557 -0.01 -0.81 8.30
C GLN A 557 0.98 -1.58 9.20
N LEU A 558 2.29 -1.45 8.97
CA LEU A 558 3.31 -1.96 9.90
C LEU A 558 3.12 -1.34 11.30
N GLY A 559 2.95 -0.02 11.36
CA GLY A 559 2.61 0.69 12.60
C GLY A 559 1.36 0.12 13.31
N ASN A 560 0.30 -0.17 12.56
CA ASN A 560 -0.92 -0.78 13.09
C ASN A 560 -0.67 -2.22 13.62
N ILE A 561 0.08 -3.05 12.88
CA ILE A 561 0.38 -4.45 13.24
C ILE A 561 1.19 -4.51 14.53
N TYR A 562 2.27 -3.74 14.64
CA TYR A 562 3.07 -3.70 15.87
C TYR A 562 2.29 -3.11 17.06
N SER A 563 1.40 -2.15 16.82
CA SER A 563 0.52 -1.59 17.85
C SER A 563 -0.55 -2.58 18.34
N GLN A 564 -0.88 -3.62 17.57
CA GLN A 564 -1.83 -4.68 17.95
C GLN A 564 -1.17 -5.93 18.54
N THR A 565 0.16 -6.02 18.47
CA THR A 565 0.97 -7.16 18.92
C THR A 565 1.86 -6.79 20.11
N ASP A 566 1.44 -5.78 20.88
CA ASP A 566 2.12 -5.26 22.08
C ASP A 566 3.58 -4.83 21.86
N ARG A 567 3.89 -4.33 20.65
CA ARG A 567 5.19 -3.77 20.24
C ARG A 567 5.10 -2.27 19.91
N PRO A 568 4.74 -1.41 20.89
CA PRO A 568 4.45 0.01 20.64
C PRO A 568 5.67 0.83 20.21
N VAL A 569 6.90 0.42 20.56
CA VAL A 569 8.12 1.13 20.12
C VAL A 569 8.36 0.94 18.62
N GLU A 570 8.20 -0.27 18.11
CA GLU A 570 8.30 -0.58 16.69
C GLU A 570 7.15 0.06 15.90
N ALA A 571 5.94 0.06 16.46
CA ALA A 571 4.82 0.81 15.89
C ALA A 571 5.18 2.29 15.71
N ALA A 572 5.72 2.91 16.75
CA ALA A 572 6.16 4.30 16.72
C ALA A 572 7.24 4.56 15.67
N LYS A 573 8.26 3.69 15.58
CA LYS A 573 9.32 3.77 14.56
C LYS A 573 8.77 3.74 13.12
N TRP A 574 7.75 2.92 12.84
CA TRP A 574 7.15 2.84 11.50
C TRP A 574 6.28 4.06 11.17
N TYR A 575 5.45 4.52 12.12
CA TYR A 575 4.70 5.77 11.96
C TYR A 575 5.63 6.99 11.78
N SER A 576 6.77 7.04 12.48
CA SER A 576 7.77 8.12 12.36
C SER A 576 8.44 8.20 10.97
N GLN A 577 8.46 7.11 10.20
CA GLN A 577 9.07 7.05 8.86
C GLN A 577 8.17 7.57 7.73
N VAL A 578 6.89 7.89 8.00
CA VAL A 578 6.01 8.49 7.01
C VAL A 578 6.52 9.91 6.69
N PRO A 579 6.77 10.26 5.41
CA PRO A 579 7.38 11.55 5.04
C PRO A 579 6.35 12.71 5.10
N PRO A 580 6.80 13.97 5.29
CA PRO A 580 5.91 15.14 5.36
C PRO A 580 5.06 15.41 4.11
N THR A 581 5.42 14.82 2.97
CA THR A 581 4.68 14.90 1.71
C THR A 581 3.47 13.96 1.64
N ALA A 582 3.40 12.93 2.51
CA ALA A 582 2.34 11.94 2.48
C ALA A 582 1.04 12.48 3.12
N PRO A 583 -0.15 12.24 2.53
CA PRO A 583 -1.44 12.64 3.11
C PRO A 583 -1.68 12.15 4.55
N GLN A 584 -1.13 10.99 4.90
CA GLN A 584 -1.25 10.33 6.19
C GLN A 584 -0.30 10.92 7.26
N TYR A 585 0.64 11.81 6.89
CA TYR A 585 1.72 12.28 7.76
C TYR A 585 1.24 12.79 9.12
N VAL A 586 0.21 13.64 9.14
CA VAL A 586 -0.28 14.26 10.37
C VAL A 586 -0.80 13.22 11.37
N ASP A 587 -1.55 12.23 10.90
CA ASP A 587 -2.07 11.14 11.73
C ASP A 587 -0.94 10.19 12.16
N ALA A 588 0.03 9.93 11.27
CA ALA A 588 1.23 9.17 11.60
C ALA A 588 2.05 9.82 12.72
N GLN A 589 2.25 11.14 12.69
CA GLN A 589 2.96 11.86 13.76
C GLN A 589 2.20 11.77 15.10
N ILE A 590 0.86 11.86 15.09
CA ILE A 590 0.06 11.66 16.30
C ILE A 590 0.24 10.23 16.86
N ARG A 591 0.10 9.20 16.01
CA ARG A 591 0.25 7.79 16.42
C ARG A 591 1.66 7.47 16.91
N ALA A 592 2.69 7.95 16.22
CA ALA A 592 4.08 7.82 16.67
C ALA A 592 4.27 8.41 18.07
N GLY A 593 3.75 9.62 18.27
CA GLY A 593 3.80 10.32 19.54
C GLY A 593 3.13 9.56 20.69
N GLN A 594 1.91 9.07 20.46
CA GLN A 594 1.16 8.27 21.44
C GLN A 594 1.82 6.92 21.72
N ALA A 595 2.33 6.24 20.70
CA ALA A 595 2.96 4.93 20.84
C ALA A 595 4.28 4.99 21.62
N TYR A 596 5.14 5.98 21.36
CA TYR A 596 6.32 6.24 22.21
C TYR A 596 5.92 6.60 23.65
N TRP A 597 4.87 7.40 23.84
CA TRP A 597 4.43 7.81 25.17
C TRP A 597 3.92 6.64 26.01
N ASN A 598 3.08 5.78 25.42
CA ASN A 598 2.58 4.58 26.07
C ASN A 598 3.73 3.61 26.39
N SER A 599 4.72 3.47 25.49
CA SER A 599 5.93 2.67 25.73
C SER A 599 6.72 3.18 26.94
N TYR A 600 6.91 4.50 27.03
CA TYR A 600 7.59 5.14 28.15
C TYR A 600 6.85 4.90 29.47
N LEU A 601 5.54 5.18 29.53
CA LEU A 601 4.74 4.98 30.74
C LEU A 601 4.75 3.51 31.21
N THR A 602 4.53 2.56 30.31
CA THR A 602 4.53 1.11 30.63
C THR A 602 5.88 0.59 31.09
N THR A 603 6.98 1.24 30.68
CA THR A 603 8.33 0.85 31.10
C THR A 603 8.71 1.51 32.44
N MET A 604 8.31 2.76 32.63
CA MET A 604 8.56 3.51 33.88
C MET A 604 7.69 3.04 35.06
N SER A 605 6.58 2.35 34.82
CA SER A 605 5.78 1.71 35.88
C SER A 605 6.35 0.37 36.37
N ARG A 606 7.31 -0.23 35.64
CA ARG A 606 7.98 -1.47 36.06
C ARG A 606 9.05 -1.17 37.10
N ARG A 607 9.03 -1.92 38.21
CA ARG A 607 10.03 -1.89 39.30
C ARG A 607 11.35 -2.61 38.97
N SER A 608 11.54 -3.08 37.73
CA SER A 608 12.79 -3.69 37.28
C SER A 608 13.93 -2.66 37.24
N ASP A 609 15.10 -3.04 37.71
CA ASP A 609 16.33 -2.26 37.54
C ASP A 609 16.86 -2.31 36.09
N ASP A 610 16.59 -3.40 35.37
CA ASP A 610 16.89 -3.51 33.93
C ASP A 610 15.84 -2.72 33.11
N LYS A 611 16.10 -1.43 32.95
CA LYS A 611 15.34 -0.50 32.09
C LYS A 611 16.13 -0.26 30.79
N PRO A 612 15.49 -0.34 29.61
CA PRO A 612 16.18 -0.07 28.35
C PRO A 612 16.82 1.32 28.33
N ALA A 613 18.08 1.40 27.89
CA ALA A 613 18.85 2.65 27.89
C ALA A 613 18.15 3.83 27.17
N ASP A 614 17.31 3.53 26.17
CA ASP A 614 16.61 4.52 25.35
C ASP A 614 15.26 5.01 25.92
N VAL A 615 14.80 4.53 27.08
CA VAL A 615 13.48 4.91 27.64
C VAL A 615 13.32 6.44 27.72
N ASN A 616 14.34 7.16 28.20
CA ASN A 616 14.32 8.63 28.27
C ASN A 616 14.31 9.31 26.89
N GLN A 617 14.74 8.63 25.81
CA GLN A 617 14.59 9.14 24.44
C GLN A 617 13.14 9.03 23.97
N TRP A 618 12.39 7.99 24.37
CA TRP A 618 11.01 7.78 23.94
C TRP A 618 10.10 8.92 24.41
N ALA A 619 10.28 9.45 25.63
CA ALA A 619 9.56 10.63 26.09
C ALA A 619 9.81 11.87 25.19
N LYS A 620 11.07 12.12 24.81
CA LYS A 620 11.46 13.23 23.91
C LYS A 620 10.91 13.05 22.49
N LEU A 621 10.93 11.83 21.97
CA LEU A 621 10.35 11.48 20.67
C LEU A 621 8.83 11.62 20.69
N ALA A 622 8.17 11.17 21.76
CA ALA A 622 6.75 11.34 21.98
C ALA A 622 6.34 12.81 21.91
N GLU A 623 7.02 13.67 22.67
CA GLU A 623 6.77 15.11 22.68
C GLU A 623 6.94 15.73 21.30
N LYS A 624 8.05 15.45 20.61
CA LYS A 624 8.35 15.93 19.26
C LYS A 624 7.22 15.57 18.28
N HIS A 625 6.87 14.28 18.21
CA HIS A 625 5.88 13.78 17.27
C HIS A 625 4.46 14.30 17.59
N LEU A 626 4.06 14.36 18.87
CA LEU A 626 2.79 14.96 19.30
C LEU A 626 2.71 16.44 18.92
N ARG A 627 3.74 17.25 19.23
CA ARG A 627 3.77 18.69 18.88
C ARG A 627 3.65 18.90 17.36
N THR A 628 4.37 18.11 16.55
CA THR A 628 4.28 18.15 15.10
C THR A 628 2.87 17.83 14.60
N GLY A 629 2.29 16.71 15.05
CA GLY A 629 0.93 16.28 14.68
C GLY A 629 -0.13 17.31 15.07
N ILE A 630 -0.15 17.72 16.35
CA ILE A 630 -1.10 18.71 16.89
C ILE A 630 -1.02 20.04 16.14
N SER A 631 0.19 20.56 15.89
CA SER A 631 0.37 21.82 15.16
C SER A 631 -0.16 21.74 13.73
N ALA A 632 0.12 20.64 13.03
CA ALA A 632 -0.37 20.43 11.67
C ALA A 632 -1.91 20.26 11.63
N THR A 633 -2.50 19.49 12.56
CA THR A 633 -3.96 19.36 12.66
C THR A 633 -4.61 20.72 12.88
N LEU A 634 -4.13 21.51 13.86
CA LEU A 634 -4.70 22.82 14.20
C LEU A 634 -4.61 23.85 13.06
N LYS A 635 -3.61 23.75 12.18
CA LYS A 635 -3.53 24.60 10.97
C LYS A 635 -4.61 24.29 9.93
N SER A 636 -5.05 23.02 9.86
CA SER A 636 -6.05 22.55 8.90
C SER A 636 -7.50 22.60 9.41
N LEU A 637 -7.70 22.64 10.73
CA LEU A 637 -9.00 22.47 11.36
C LEU A 637 -9.74 23.83 11.51
N PRO A 638 -10.99 23.98 11.00
CA PRO A 638 -11.75 25.21 11.17
C PRO A 638 -12.10 25.46 12.64
N LYS A 639 -11.94 26.71 13.13
CA LYS A 639 -12.15 27.09 14.55
C LYS A 639 -13.54 26.72 15.12
N THR A 640 -14.54 26.57 14.27
CA THR A 640 -15.93 26.21 14.61
C THR A 640 -16.22 24.71 14.57
N ALA A 641 -15.31 23.89 14.03
CA ALA A 641 -15.47 22.45 13.97
C ALA A 641 -15.35 21.80 15.36
N ALA A 642 -16.05 20.68 15.56
CA ALA A 642 -15.83 19.84 16.74
C ALA A 642 -14.39 19.32 16.77
N THR A 643 -13.77 19.29 17.95
CA THR A 643 -12.41 18.76 18.13
C THR A 643 -12.38 17.27 17.79
N PRO A 644 -11.54 16.80 16.85
CA PRO A 644 -11.35 15.38 16.58
C PRO A 644 -10.89 14.59 17.82
N GLU A 645 -11.30 13.33 17.93
CA GLU A 645 -10.91 12.49 19.07
C GLU A 645 -9.40 12.23 19.13
N ASN A 646 -8.75 11.98 17.98
CA ASN A 646 -7.30 11.80 17.91
C ASN A 646 -6.53 13.06 18.34
N LEU A 647 -6.98 14.26 17.94
CA LEU A 647 -6.42 15.53 18.41
C LEU A 647 -6.62 15.74 19.92
N THR A 648 -7.78 15.36 20.45
CA THR A 648 -8.11 15.46 21.87
C THR A 648 -7.20 14.54 22.70
N ALA A 649 -7.03 13.28 22.26
CA ALA A 649 -6.13 12.32 22.88
C ALA A 649 -4.65 12.75 22.77
N ALA A 650 -4.23 13.27 21.61
CA ALA A 650 -2.87 13.79 21.42
C ALA A 650 -2.56 14.96 22.36
N LYS A 651 -3.49 15.92 22.50
CA LYS A 651 -3.38 17.04 23.44
C LYS A 651 -3.32 16.55 24.89
N ALA A 652 -4.14 15.57 25.28
CA ALA A 652 -4.09 14.99 26.64
C ALA A 652 -2.72 14.32 26.91
N SER A 653 -2.18 13.55 25.96
CA SER A 653 -0.83 12.98 26.06
C SER A 653 0.26 14.06 26.18
N LEU A 654 0.18 15.12 25.37
CA LEU A 654 1.15 16.23 25.45
C LEU A 654 1.05 17.01 26.76
N ALA A 655 -0.17 17.21 27.29
CA ALA A 655 -0.35 17.81 28.61
C ALA A 655 0.22 16.93 29.73
N GLN A 656 0.11 15.60 29.63
CA GLN A 656 0.72 14.68 30.59
C GLN A 656 2.26 14.73 30.53
N ILE A 657 2.85 14.87 29.34
CA ILE A 657 4.29 15.11 29.16
C ILE A 657 4.69 16.45 29.80
N ALA A 658 3.96 17.53 29.50
CA ALA A 658 4.21 18.86 30.05
C ALA A 658 4.18 18.85 31.59
N LEU A 659 3.22 18.16 32.22
CA LEU A 659 3.18 17.97 33.67
C LEU A 659 4.41 17.25 34.20
N ASN A 660 4.79 16.11 33.60
CA ASN A 660 5.94 15.33 34.05
C ASN A 660 7.25 16.13 33.89
N ASN A 661 7.33 17.00 32.88
CA ASN A 661 8.45 17.94 32.70
C ASN A 661 8.39 19.16 33.65
N GLY A 662 7.24 19.46 34.27
CA GLY A 662 7.04 20.57 35.23
C GLY A 662 6.44 21.84 34.62
N ASN A 663 6.05 21.78 33.35
CA ASN A 663 5.48 22.90 32.61
C ASN A 663 3.99 23.02 32.94
N TYR A 664 3.64 23.25 34.21
CA TYR A 664 2.25 23.23 34.69
C TYR A 664 1.34 24.22 33.92
N GLN A 665 1.82 25.43 33.62
CA GLN A 665 1.08 26.40 32.80
C GLN A 665 0.89 25.93 31.35
N GLU A 666 1.87 25.23 30.77
CA GLU A 666 1.74 24.65 29.43
C GLU A 666 0.69 23.54 29.41
N ALA A 667 0.62 22.71 30.46
CA ALA A 667 -0.42 21.70 30.59
C ALA A 667 -1.83 22.33 30.69
N VAL A 668 -2.01 23.38 31.51
CA VAL A 668 -3.27 24.16 31.55
C VAL A 668 -3.60 24.70 30.16
N ASP A 669 -2.64 25.29 29.47
CA ASP A 669 -2.80 25.89 28.15
C ASP A 669 -3.25 24.87 27.10
N ILE A 670 -2.60 23.71 27.03
CA ILE A 670 -2.92 22.63 26.09
C ILE A 670 -4.35 22.11 26.29
N LEU A 671 -4.77 21.95 27.56
CA LEU A 671 -6.09 21.41 27.91
C LEU A 671 -7.21 22.43 27.72
N SER A 672 -6.97 23.71 28.06
CA SER A 672 -8.03 24.71 28.20
C SER A 672 -8.18 25.66 27.01
N LYS A 673 -7.11 26.02 26.28
CA LYS A 673 -7.16 27.07 25.24
C LYS A 673 -8.12 26.72 24.11
N GLU A 674 -8.91 27.73 23.73
CA GLU A 674 -9.77 27.72 22.56
C GLU A 674 -9.07 28.37 21.35
N PRO A 675 -9.43 27.99 20.09
CA PRO A 675 -10.39 26.95 19.74
C PRO A 675 -9.83 25.53 19.96
N HIS A 676 -10.74 24.56 20.00
CA HIS A 676 -10.45 23.13 20.16
C HIS A 676 -9.90 22.75 21.53
N SER A 677 -10.45 23.35 22.59
CA SER A 677 -10.18 22.97 23.99
C SER A 677 -10.48 21.49 24.25
N VAL A 678 -9.60 20.80 25.01
CA VAL A 678 -9.80 19.40 25.43
C VAL A 678 -10.97 19.32 26.42
N LEU A 679 -11.04 20.28 27.35
CA LEU A 679 -12.10 20.36 28.37
C LEU A 679 -13.50 20.49 27.74
N LYS A 680 -13.59 21.14 26.59
CA LYS A 680 -14.84 21.24 25.80
C LYS A 680 -15.17 19.95 25.05
N ALA A 681 -14.17 19.22 24.55
CA ALA A 681 -14.36 17.96 23.84
C ALA A 681 -14.90 16.84 24.76
N ILE A 682 -14.40 16.77 26.01
CA ILE A 682 -14.84 15.78 27.02
C ILE A 682 -16.17 16.13 27.69
N HIS A 683 -16.74 17.31 27.41
CA HIS A 683 -17.95 17.79 28.07
C HIS A 683 -19.18 17.00 27.64
N VAL A 684 -20.00 16.64 28.62
CA VAL A 684 -21.29 15.97 28.43
C VAL A 684 -22.33 16.75 29.23
N ALA A 685 -23.48 17.03 28.61
CA ALA A 685 -24.52 17.85 29.24
C ALA A 685 -25.03 17.24 30.55
N LYS A 686 -25.29 18.09 31.56
CA LYS A 686 -25.74 17.67 32.90
C LYS A 686 -26.94 16.72 32.82
N GLY A 687 -26.85 15.58 33.51
CA GLY A 687 -27.88 14.53 33.51
C GLY A 687 -27.86 13.57 32.33
N LYS A 688 -26.94 13.70 31.36
CA LYS A 688 -26.71 12.68 30.32
C LYS A 688 -25.65 11.67 30.78
N LYS A 689 -25.89 10.38 30.53
CA LYS A 689 -24.92 9.31 30.81
C LYS A 689 -23.75 9.40 29.80
N ARG A 690 -22.51 9.31 30.31
CA ARG A 690 -21.29 9.25 29.48
C ARG A 690 -21.23 7.94 28.66
N PRO A 691 -20.63 7.94 27.45
CA PRO A 691 -20.39 6.72 26.68
C PRO A 691 -19.34 5.82 27.35
N ALA A 692 -19.29 4.54 26.95
CA ALA A 692 -18.36 3.56 27.52
C ALA A 692 -16.94 3.63 26.94
N LYS A 693 -16.78 4.12 25.70
CA LYS A 693 -15.49 4.27 24.99
C LYS A 693 -15.41 5.69 24.38
N GLY A 694 -14.22 6.12 23.96
CA GLY A 694 -13.98 7.42 23.31
C GLY A 694 -13.75 8.58 24.28
N VAL A 695 -13.49 9.79 23.76
CA VAL A 695 -13.00 10.93 24.57
C VAL A 695 -14.03 11.52 25.56
N GLN A 696 -15.31 11.19 25.40
CA GLN A 696 -16.37 11.60 26.35
C GLN A 696 -16.62 10.57 27.46
N SER A 697 -15.97 9.41 27.41
CA SER A 697 -16.06 8.37 28.43
C SER A 697 -15.65 8.87 29.81
N SER A 698 -16.13 8.21 30.87
CA SER A 698 -15.70 8.54 32.23
C SER A 698 -14.19 8.36 32.39
N GLU A 699 -13.61 7.25 31.89
CA GLU A 699 -12.16 6.98 31.94
C GLU A 699 -11.32 8.13 31.37
N PHE A 700 -11.59 8.53 30.11
CA PHE A 700 -10.82 9.60 29.47
C PHE A 700 -11.08 10.98 30.10
N ALA A 701 -12.32 11.27 30.52
CA ALA A 701 -12.65 12.53 31.20
C ALA A 701 -11.96 12.63 32.56
N ASN A 702 -11.90 11.54 33.33
CA ASN A 702 -11.22 11.46 34.62
C ASN A 702 -9.73 11.74 34.45
N LEU A 703 -9.07 11.11 33.46
CA LEU A 703 -7.67 11.40 33.11
C LEU A 703 -7.47 12.90 32.85
N VAL A 704 -8.28 13.51 31.98
CA VAL A 704 -8.14 14.94 31.64
C VAL A 704 -8.34 15.86 32.86
N TYR A 705 -9.32 15.59 33.72
CA TYR A 705 -9.51 16.39 34.93
C TYR A 705 -8.42 16.15 35.99
N GLN A 706 -7.86 14.94 36.10
CA GLN A 706 -6.66 14.69 36.93
C GLN A 706 -5.45 15.46 36.41
N LEU A 707 -5.24 15.54 35.09
CA LEU A 707 -4.19 16.37 34.49
C LEU A 707 -4.40 17.85 34.85
N GLN A 708 -5.63 18.36 34.70
CA GLN A 708 -5.97 19.74 35.01
C GLN A 708 -5.79 20.06 36.50
N LEU A 709 -6.19 19.15 37.40
CA LEU A 709 -6.05 19.29 38.84
C LEU A 709 -4.57 19.33 39.25
N ARG A 710 -3.73 18.40 38.75
CA ARG A 710 -2.27 18.42 38.98
C ARG A 710 -1.63 19.71 38.48
N ALA A 711 -2.06 20.21 37.32
CA ALA A 711 -1.57 21.47 36.77
C ALA A 711 -1.88 22.67 37.69
N PHE A 712 -3.11 22.78 38.17
CA PHE A 712 -3.49 23.88 39.08
C PHE A 712 -2.87 23.77 40.47
N ILE A 713 -2.66 22.56 41.00
CA ILE A 713 -1.91 22.35 42.25
C ILE A 713 -0.46 22.81 42.09
N GLY A 714 0.23 22.42 41.02
CA GLY A 714 1.61 22.86 40.73
C GLY A 714 1.76 24.37 40.51
N LEU A 715 0.68 25.04 40.05
CA LEU A 715 0.60 26.50 39.94
C LEU A 715 0.09 27.21 41.21
N GLN A 716 -0.24 26.46 42.27
CA GLN A 716 -0.85 26.96 43.51
C GLN A 716 -2.17 27.72 43.30
N GLN A 717 -2.90 27.40 42.22
CA GLN A 717 -4.18 28.02 41.84
C GLN A 717 -5.36 27.32 42.54
N ILE A 718 -5.44 27.47 43.87
CA ILE A 718 -6.33 26.74 44.79
C ILE A 718 -7.79 26.67 44.32
N GLU A 719 -8.41 27.79 43.94
CA GLU A 719 -9.82 27.79 43.52
C GLU A 719 -10.06 27.14 42.14
N LEU A 720 -9.07 27.16 41.24
CA LEU A 720 -9.15 26.46 39.96
C LEU A 720 -8.91 24.96 40.13
N ALA A 721 -8.00 24.57 41.02
CA ALA A 721 -7.83 23.18 41.46
C ALA A 721 -9.12 22.64 42.11
N ARG A 722 -9.76 23.39 43.02
CA ARG A 722 -11.08 23.04 43.58
C ARG A 722 -12.14 22.82 42.50
N LYS A 723 -12.18 23.70 41.49
CA LYS A 723 -13.11 23.56 40.38
C LYS A 723 -12.86 22.30 39.55
N ALA A 724 -11.59 21.99 39.24
CA ALA A 724 -11.21 20.76 38.54
C ALA A 724 -11.55 19.51 39.36
N MET A 725 -11.32 19.53 40.68
CA MET A 725 -11.70 18.46 41.62
C MET A 725 -13.21 18.22 41.63
N LYS A 726 -14.04 19.27 41.66
CA LYS A 726 -15.49 19.12 41.55
C LYS A 726 -15.92 18.56 40.18
N GLN A 727 -15.29 18.99 39.09
CA GLN A 727 -15.59 18.46 37.75
C GLN A 727 -15.21 16.97 37.63
N LEU A 728 -14.13 16.55 38.30
CA LEU A 728 -13.66 15.18 38.41
C LEU A 728 -14.67 14.29 39.18
N GLU A 729 -15.18 14.76 40.34
CA GLU A 729 -16.28 14.12 41.08
C GLU A 729 -17.57 14.05 40.25
N GLU A 730 -17.93 15.11 39.52
CA GLU A 730 -19.11 15.14 38.65
C GLU A 730 -18.99 14.11 37.51
N SER A 731 -17.81 13.84 36.95
CA SER A 731 -17.60 12.73 36.00
C SER A 731 -17.70 11.34 36.61
N ALA A 732 -17.46 11.19 37.91
CA ALA A 732 -17.59 9.95 38.69
C ALA A 732 -19.02 9.67 39.18
N SER A 733 -19.87 10.71 39.27
CA SER A 733 -21.19 10.65 39.95
C SER A 733 -22.19 9.60 39.42
N GLY A 734 -21.92 8.98 38.27
CA GLY A 734 -22.71 7.87 37.71
C GLY A 734 -22.25 6.46 38.09
N SER A 735 -21.18 6.30 38.88
CA SER A 735 -20.56 5.00 39.22
C SER A 735 -20.47 4.68 40.72
N GLY A 736 -21.15 5.46 41.58
CA GLY A 736 -21.20 5.23 43.04
C GLY A 736 -20.04 5.88 43.82
N GLY A 737 -20.17 5.93 45.15
CA GLY A 737 -19.20 6.61 46.03
C GLY A 737 -17.79 5.98 46.03
N GLU A 738 -17.71 4.67 45.81
CA GLU A 738 -16.45 3.92 45.67
C GLU A 738 -15.61 4.44 44.50
N SER A 739 -16.26 4.82 43.40
CA SER A 739 -15.59 5.36 42.20
C SER A 739 -14.87 6.68 42.47
N ILE A 740 -15.36 7.49 43.41
CA ILE A 740 -14.72 8.75 43.80
C ILE A 740 -13.48 8.46 44.68
N THR A 741 -13.62 7.52 45.62
CA THR A 741 -12.51 7.10 46.50
C THR A 741 -11.35 6.48 45.70
N GLU A 742 -11.66 5.57 44.78
CA GLU A 742 -10.68 4.92 43.90
C GLU A 742 -9.95 5.94 42.99
N MET A 743 -10.68 6.91 42.45
CA MET A 743 -10.13 7.98 41.61
C MET A 743 -9.18 8.91 42.38
N TYR A 744 -9.47 9.15 43.66
CA TYR A 744 -8.61 9.91 44.57
C TYR A 744 -7.37 9.13 44.99
N ARG A 745 -7.49 7.81 45.20
CA ARG A 745 -6.37 6.88 45.41
C ARG A 745 -5.39 6.91 44.21
N GLN A 746 -5.91 6.79 42.99
CA GLN A 746 -5.12 6.87 41.74
C GLN A 746 -4.39 8.22 41.58
N LEU A 747 -5.00 9.32 42.02
CA LEU A 747 -4.36 10.63 42.00
C LEU A 747 -3.17 10.69 42.97
N GLY A 748 -3.31 10.09 44.16
CA GLY A 748 -2.22 9.90 45.12
C GLY A 748 -1.08 9.06 44.53
N GLU A 749 -1.37 7.92 43.90
CA GLU A 749 -0.38 7.09 43.21
C GLU A 749 0.39 7.87 42.14
N LYS A 750 -0.30 8.68 41.31
CA LYS A 750 0.33 9.48 40.24
C LYS A 750 1.25 10.59 40.76
N ILE A 751 1.00 11.08 41.98
CA ILE A 751 1.87 12.02 42.69
C ILE A 751 3.08 11.27 43.27
N THR A 752 2.88 10.11 43.90
CA THR A 752 3.97 9.26 44.39
C THR A 752 4.92 8.84 43.25
N GLU A 753 4.38 8.42 42.11
CA GLU A 753 5.16 8.16 40.89
C GLU A 753 5.95 9.39 40.38
N GLU A 754 5.42 10.60 40.57
CA GLU A 754 6.14 11.84 40.21
C GLU A 754 7.31 12.07 41.16
N ILE A 755 7.10 11.92 42.46
CA ILE A 755 8.16 12.02 43.49
C ILE A 755 9.26 10.97 43.25
N GLU A 756 8.90 9.70 43.03
CA GLU A 756 9.88 8.63 42.80
C GLU A 756 10.67 8.81 41.49
N ARG A 757 10.03 9.32 40.41
CA ARG A 757 10.75 9.71 39.19
C ARG A 757 11.76 10.85 39.45
N LEU A 758 11.40 11.83 40.29
CA LEU A 758 12.28 12.94 40.63
C LEU A 758 13.41 12.51 41.58
N LYS A 759 13.17 11.58 42.50
CA LYS A 759 14.21 10.93 43.33
C LYS A 759 15.23 10.22 42.44
N ALA A 760 14.77 9.41 41.48
CA ALA A 760 15.63 8.73 40.52
C ALA A 760 16.41 9.69 39.59
N ALA A 761 15.92 10.92 39.39
CA ALA A 761 16.59 11.98 38.64
C ALA A 761 17.52 12.87 39.51
N GLY A 762 17.51 12.70 40.84
CA GLY A 762 18.25 13.55 41.78
C GLY A 762 17.70 14.96 41.97
N ASP A 763 16.49 15.26 41.48
CA ASP A 763 15.91 16.61 41.50
C ASP A 763 15.18 16.90 42.82
N THR A 764 15.96 17.04 43.90
CA THR A 764 15.47 17.28 45.27
C THR A 764 14.62 18.53 45.39
N LYS A 765 15.03 19.63 44.75
CA LYS A 765 14.26 20.88 44.74
C LYS A 765 12.86 20.68 44.19
N ARG A 766 12.72 19.95 43.08
CA ARG A 766 11.42 19.70 42.45
C ARG A 766 10.53 18.81 43.30
N ILE A 767 11.09 17.85 44.04
CA ILE A 767 10.36 17.06 45.06
C ILE A 767 9.77 17.99 46.12
N ASP A 768 10.57 18.90 46.66
CA ASP A 768 10.13 19.84 47.70
C ASP A 768 9.07 20.82 47.18
N ASP A 769 9.23 21.35 45.96
CA ASP A 769 8.24 22.23 45.31
C ASP A 769 6.89 21.52 45.10
N VAL A 770 6.91 20.23 44.69
CA VAL A 770 5.70 19.39 44.53
C VAL A 770 5.06 19.11 45.88
N ARG A 771 5.84 18.65 46.87
CA ARG A 771 5.36 18.36 48.25
C ARG A 771 4.72 19.59 48.86
N LYS A 772 5.39 20.75 48.80
CA LYS A 772 4.91 22.02 49.35
C LYS A 772 3.64 22.52 48.69
N SER A 773 3.54 22.47 47.37
CA SER A 773 2.37 22.95 46.63
C SER A 773 1.13 22.08 46.92
N LEU A 774 1.33 20.77 47.02
CA LEU A 774 0.29 19.81 47.42
C LEU A 774 -0.13 19.98 48.88
N GLU A 775 0.83 20.06 49.80
CA GLU A 775 0.57 20.30 51.22
C GLU A 775 -0.21 21.61 51.44
N THR A 776 0.14 22.68 50.70
CA THR A 776 -0.59 23.95 50.73
C THR A 776 -2.05 23.74 50.32
N PHE A 777 -2.29 23.08 49.17
CA PHE A 777 -3.63 22.81 48.66
C PHE A 777 -4.48 21.94 49.60
N LEU A 778 -3.93 20.83 50.09
CA LEU A 778 -4.61 19.94 51.03
C LEU A 778 -4.93 20.65 52.35
N THR A 779 -4.00 21.45 52.90
CA THR A 779 -4.23 22.27 54.10
C THR A 779 -5.39 23.25 53.90
N ASP A 780 -5.45 23.92 52.76
CA ASP A 780 -6.49 24.91 52.47
C ASP A 780 -7.87 24.29 52.22
N ILE A 781 -7.94 23.10 51.61
CA ILE A 781 -9.20 22.35 51.52
C ILE A 781 -9.63 21.84 52.89
N PHE A 782 -8.71 21.32 53.71
CA PHE A 782 -9.05 20.79 55.04
C PHE A 782 -9.64 21.83 56.00
N LYS A 783 -9.21 23.10 55.91
CA LYS A 783 -9.69 24.21 56.77
C LYS A 783 -11.14 24.67 56.51
N ARG A 784 -11.76 24.27 55.41
CA ARG A 784 -13.13 24.71 55.05
C ARG A 784 -14.19 23.97 55.88
N LYS A 785 -15.47 24.19 55.56
CA LYS A 785 -16.62 23.46 56.17
C LYS A 785 -17.47 22.69 55.15
N ASP A 786 -17.32 23.01 53.87
CA ASP A 786 -18.09 22.44 52.75
C ASP A 786 -17.46 21.18 52.14
N GLN A 787 -16.56 20.50 52.86
CA GLN A 787 -15.97 19.24 52.39
C GLN A 787 -17.00 18.11 52.30
N THR A 788 -16.94 17.38 51.19
CA THR A 788 -17.60 16.08 51.03
C THR A 788 -16.79 14.99 51.73
N TYR A 789 -17.45 13.88 52.08
CA TYR A 789 -16.78 12.64 52.51
C TYR A 789 -15.60 12.28 51.60
N GLY A 790 -15.81 12.25 50.27
CA GLY A 790 -14.77 11.92 49.29
C GLY A 790 -13.56 12.87 49.34
N SER A 791 -13.78 14.18 49.52
CA SER A 791 -12.69 15.14 49.63
C SER A 791 -11.87 15.00 50.92
N LEU A 792 -12.48 14.65 52.06
CA LEU A 792 -11.73 14.36 53.29
C LEU A 792 -10.97 13.03 53.20
N VAL A 793 -11.56 11.98 52.60
CA VAL A 793 -10.86 10.72 52.34
C VAL A 793 -9.63 10.96 51.47
N TRP A 794 -9.76 11.77 50.41
CA TRP A 794 -8.62 12.11 49.57
C TRP A 794 -7.51 12.87 50.31
N ILE A 795 -7.86 13.82 51.18
CA ILE A 795 -6.89 14.53 52.01
C ILE A 795 -6.13 13.55 52.91
N GLY A 796 -6.85 12.65 53.59
CA GLY A 796 -6.25 11.62 54.44
C GLY A 796 -5.32 10.68 53.68
N GLU A 797 -5.80 10.08 52.59
CA GLU A 797 -5.03 9.17 51.73
C GLU A 797 -3.79 9.84 51.12
N THR A 798 -3.91 11.09 50.68
CA THR A 798 -2.79 11.81 50.06
C THR A 798 -1.73 12.17 51.09
N TYR A 799 -2.12 12.64 52.28
CA TYR A 799 -1.16 12.87 53.35
C TYR A 799 -0.53 11.57 53.85
N PHE A 800 -1.27 10.47 53.93
CA PHE A 800 -0.71 9.16 54.29
C PHE A 800 0.34 8.70 53.27
N GLY A 801 0.04 8.81 51.97
CA GLY A 801 1.01 8.52 50.89
C GLY A 801 2.23 9.45 50.90
N MET A 802 2.05 10.75 51.21
CA MET A 802 3.16 11.69 51.40
C MET A 802 4.04 11.30 52.60
N GLY A 803 3.45 10.79 53.68
CA GLY A 803 4.17 10.26 54.84
C GLY A 803 5.05 9.07 54.48
N GLN A 804 4.48 8.06 53.80
CA GLN A 804 5.23 6.90 53.29
C GLN A 804 6.37 7.32 52.35
N GLY A 805 6.07 8.23 51.41
CA GLY A 805 7.01 8.75 50.43
C GLY A 805 8.08 9.70 50.99
N ALA A 806 8.01 10.06 52.28
CA ALA A 806 8.97 10.89 53.01
C ALA A 806 9.70 10.12 54.14
N SER A 807 9.70 8.78 54.07
CA SER A 807 10.34 7.89 55.05
C SER A 807 11.85 8.13 55.23
N GLU A 808 12.51 8.80 54.28
CA GLU A 808 13.89 9.28 54.43
C GLU A 808 14.07 10.33 55.55
N ASN A 809 12.98 10.95 56.03
CA ASN A 809 12.97 11.88 57.14
C ASN A 809 11.77 11.59 58.07
N PRO A 810 11.97 10.78 59.13
CA PRO A 810 10.89 10.38 60.04
C PRO A 810 10.08 11.54 60.64
N ALA A 811 10.70 12.70 60.87
CA ALA A 811 10.01 13.87 61.40
C ALA A 811 9.10 14.57 60.36
N ILE A 812 9.40 14.46 59.07
CA ILE A 812 8.49 14.90 57.99
C ILE A 812 7.40 13.85 57.76
N ALA A 813 7.76 12.56 57.75
CA ALA A 813 6.79 11.47 57.62
C ALA A 813 5.71 11.54 58.71
N ARG A 814 6.11 11.67 59.99
CA ARG A 814 5.20 11.83 61.14
C ARG A 814 4.23 12.99 60.93
N LYS A 815 4.71 14.19 60.57
CA LYS A 815 3.85 15.36 60.30
C LYS A 815 2.80 15.12 59.22
N TYR A 816 3.10 14.33 58.20
CA TYR A 816 2.12 13.95 57.19
C TYR A 816 1.13 12.90 57.70
N PHE A 817 1.59 11.90 58.47
CA PHE A 817 0.66 10.97 59.13
C PHE A 817 -0.24 11.65 60.18
N ASP A 818 0.22 12.68 60.89
CA ASP A 818 -0.60 13.48 61.81
C ASP A 818 -1.74 14.19 61.05
N LYS A 819 -1.44 14.81 59.91
CA LYS A 819 -2.44 15.44 59.03
C LYS A 819 -3.40 14.43 58.39
N ALA A 820 -2.92 13.21 58.11
CA ALA A 820 -3.74 12.13 57.60
C ALA A 820 -4.74 11.64 58.66
N ALA A 821 -4.29 11.42 59.90
CA ALA A 821 -5.17 11.08 61.02
C ALA A 821 -6.24 12.16 61.25
N ALA A 822 -5.86 13.44 61.32
CA ALA A 822 -6.80 14.54 61.52
C ALA A 822 -7.91 14.60 60.43
N ALA A 823 -7.60 14.19 59.20
CA ALA A 823 -8.60 14.08 58.13
C ALA A 823 -9.59 12.93 58.35
N PHE A 824 -9.13 11.76 58.80
CA PHE A 824 -10.01 10.62 59.10
C PHE A 824 -10.80 10.80 60.42
N GLU A 825 -10.19 11.43 61.43
CA GLU A 825 -10.84 11.83 62.69
C GLU A 825 -11.98 12.84 62.44
N GLU A 826 -11.79 13.83 61.56
CA GLU A 826 -12.86 14.77 61.17
C GLU A 826 -13.99 14.08 60.39
N ILE A 827 -13.72 13.00 59.64
CA ILE A 827 -14.77 12.18 59.02
C ILE A 827 -15.58 11.44 60.09
N GLN A 828 -14.93 10.79 61.06
CA GLN A 828 -15.61 10.09 62.17
C GLN A 828 -16.44 11.07 63.00
N LYS A 829 -15.87 12.20 63.40
CA LYS A 829 -16.57 13.25 64.13
C LYS A 829 -17.80 13.82 63.40
N ARG A 830 -17.77 13.92 62.07
CA ARG A 830 -18.96 14.30 61.26
C ARG A 830 -19.98 13.18 61.21
N GLN A 831 -19.55 11.92 61.10
CA GLN A 831 -20.43 10.76 61.19
C GLN A 831 -21.13 10.69 62.56
N ASP A 832 -20.41 10.92 63.66
CA ASP A 832 -20.98 10.90 65.00
C ASP A 832 -21.97 12.06 65.23
N ALA A 833 -21.79 13.18 64.51
CA ALA A 833 -22.66 14.35 64.58
C ALA A 833 -23.93 14.27 63.70
N SER A 834 -23.88 13.61 62.53
CA SER A 834 -25.02 13.56 61.58
C SER A 834 -25.62 12.17 61.35
N GLY A 835 -24.86 11.10 61.59
CA GLY A 835 -25.25 9.71 61.34
C GLY A 835 -25.22 9.27 59.87
N ASP A 836 -25.06 10.20 58.92
CA ASP A 836 -25.20 9.97 57.47
C ASP A 836 -24.02 10.47 56.61
N PHE A 837 -22.95 11.00 57.22
CA PHE A 837 -21.83 11.59 56.50
C PHE A 837 -20.98 10.56 55.74
N ILE A 838 -20.79 9.37 56.32
CA ILE A 838 -20.10 8.24 55.69
C ILE A 838 -21.15 7.40 54.91
N PRO A 839 -21.05 7.30 53.58
CA PRO A 839 -22.03 6.55 52.80
C PRO A 839 -21.88 5.03 53.00
N GLY A 840 -23.00 4.31 53.03
CA GLY A 840 -23.00 2.84 53.01
C GLY A 840 -22.28 2.19 54.19
N ASN A 841 -21.40 1.23 53.92
CA ASN A 841 -20.70 0.41 54.92
C ASN A 841 -19.21 0.77 55.07
N PHE A 842 -18.77 1.98 54.66
CA PHE A 842 -17.35 2.35 54.68
C PHE A 842 -16.80 2.72 56.07
N GLN A 843 -17.61 2.71 57.14
CA GLN A 843 -17.18 2.99 58.52
C GLN A 843 -15.90 2.22 58.89
N VAL A 844 -15.91 0.89 58.67
CA VAL A 844 -14.76 0.01 58.92
C VAL A 844 -13.53 0.45 58.12
N GLY A 845 -13.72 0.84 56.86
CA GLY A 845 -12.66 1.31 55.98
C GLY A 845 -12.04 2.64 56.40
N ILE A 846 -12.80 3.54 57.05
CA ILE A 846 -12.28 4.78 57.65
C ILE A 846 -11.54 4.48 58.96
N THR A 847 -12.11 3.61 59.81
CA THR A 847 -11.44 3.21 61.06
C THR A 847 -10.10 2.54 60.79
N LEU A 848 -10.02 1.61 59.83
CA LEU A 848 -8.74 1.01 59.43
C LEU A 848 -7.75 2.07 58.93
N ARG A 849 -8.16 3.04 58.10
CA ARG A 849 -7.27 4.13 57.66
C ARG A 849 -6.70 4.95 58.83
N LEU A 850 -7.53 5.26 59.82
CA LEU A 850 -7.07 5.96 61.03
C LEU A 850 -6.09 5.11 61.85
N VAL A 851 -6.39 3.81 62.02
CA VAL A 851 -5.48 2.83 62.65
C VAL A 851 -4.13 2.80 61.93
N ASN A 852 -4.12 2.81 60.60
CA ASN A 852 -2.87 2.83 59.82
C ASN A 852 -2.09 4.13 60.05
N CYS A 853 -2.76 5.28 60.16
CA CYS A 853 -2.11 6.52 60.55
C CYS A 853 -1.48 6.40 61.95
N LYS A 854 -2.22 5.92 62.96
CA LYS A 854 -1.72 5.74 64.34
C LYS A 854 -0.54 4.75 64.40
N ARG A 855 -0.59 3.64 63.66
CA ARG A 855 0.54 2.70 63.51
C ARG A 855 1.78 3.39 62.91
N GLN A 856 1.63 4.13 61.82
CA GLN A 856 2.75 4.83 61.17
C GLN A 856 3.26 6.04 61.96
N GLN A 857 2.42 6.60 62.84
CA GLN A 857 2.82 7.59 63.83
C GLN A 857 3.68 6.96 64.95
N GLY A 858 3.44 5.70 65.30
CA GLY A 858 4.05 5.00 66.44
C GLY A 858 3.18 4.97 67.71
N GLU A 859 1.89 5.32 67.59
CA GLU A 859 0.88 5.26 68.65
C GLU A 859 0.20 3.87 68.62
N PHE A 860 0.95 2.82 68.97
CA PHE A 860 0.51 1.43 68.75
C PHE A 860 -0.64 1.02 69.67
N GLU A 861 -0.68 1.54 70.90
CA GLU A 861 -1.77 1.38 71.86
C GLU A 861 -3.06 1.98 71.32
N GLU A 862 -3.05 3.25 70.87
CA GLU A 862 -4.22 3.90 70.24
C GLU A 862 -4.68 3.13 68.99
N ALA A 863 -3.74 2.63 68.18
CA ALA A 863 -4.05 1.82 66.99
C ALA A 863 -4.76 0.50 67.37
N LEU A 864 -4.35 -0.17 68.44
CA LEU A 864 -5.04 -1.36 68.95
C LEU A 864 -6.40 -1.04 69.55
N GLU A 865 -6.54 0.04 70.33
CA GLU A 865 -7.83 0.47 70.89
C GLU A 865 -8.86 0.77 69.78
N LEU A 866 -8.44 1.47 68.72
CA LEU A 866 -9.31 1.81 67.57
C LEU A 866 -9.74 0.59 66.75
N ILE A 867 -8.88 -0.42 66.56
CA ILE A 867 -9.23 -1.62 65.77
C ILE A 867 -10.01 -2.66 66.58
N THR A 868 -9.95 -2.62 67.92
CA THR A 868 -10.56 -3.60 68.81
C THR A 868 -12.09 -3.75 68.65
N PRO A 869 -12.90 -2.67 68.56
CA PRO A 869 -14.33 -2.79 68.24
C PRO A 869 -14.60 -3.44 66.87
N VAL A 870 -13.76 -3.16 65.87
CA VAL A 870 -13.87 -3.72 64.53
C VAL A 870 -13.57 -5.23 64.54
N LEU A 871 -12.54 -5.65 65.30
CA LEU A 871 -12.21 -7.06 65.51
C LEU A 871 -13.33 -7.83 66.22
N LYS A 872 -14.10 -7.21 67.12
CA LYS A 872 -15.29 -7.83 67.72
C LYS A 872 -16.39 -8.08 66.71
N GLU A 873 -16.65 -7.14 65.80
CA GLU A 873 -17.71 -7.25 64.80
C GLU A 873 -17.31 -8.10 63.57
N LYS A 874 -16.01 -8.15 63.25
CA LYS A 874 -15.44 -8.74 62.02
C LYS A 874 -14.28 -9.70 62.30
N ASP A 875 -14.42 -10.55 63.32
CA ASP A 875 -13.37 -11.48 63.81
C ASP A 875 -12.66 -12.31 62.71
N LYS A 876 -13.39 -12.65 61.65
CA LYS A 876 -12.95 -13.46 60.50
C LYS A 876 -12.56 -12.66 59.25
N SER A 877 -12.65 -11.33 59.26
CA SER A 877 -12.18 -10.50 58.13
C SER A 877 -10.66 -10.60 58.03
N PRO A 878 -10.10 -11.12 56.93
CA PRO A 878 -8.66 -11.15 56.75
C PRO A 878 -8.06 -9.74 56.75
N GLU A 879 -8.78 -8.74 56.25
CA GLU A 879 -8.33 -7.35 56.13
C GLU A 879 -8.12 -6.70 57.52
N VAL A 880 -9.09 -6.84 58.42
CA VAL A 880 -9.00 -6.31 59.80
C VAL A 880 -7.92 -7.04 60.60
N GLN A 881 -7.84 -8.37 60.48
CA GLN A 881 -6.85 -9.18 61.17
C GLN A 881 -5.42 -8.94 60.64
N PHE A 882 -5.25 -8.71 59.32
CA PHE A 882 -3.97 -8.36 58.69
C PHE A 882 -3.43 -7.02 59.23
N GLU A 883 -4.29 -6.02 59.39
CA GLU A 883 -3.87 -4.74 59.96
C GLU A 883 -3.52 -4.90 61.45
N ALA A 884 -4.29 -5.67 62.22
CA ALA A 884 -3.98 -5.97 63.62
C ALA A 884 -2.62 -6.68 63.80
N ALA A 885 -2.28 -7.63 62.93
CA ALA A 885 -0.95 -8.26 62.91
C ALA A 885 0.17 -7.28 62.51
N SER A 886 -0.13 -6.32 61.61
CA SER A 886 0.80 -5.26 61.21
C SER A 886 1.14 -4.31 62.36
N ILE A 887 0.17 -3.96 63.22
CA ILE A 887 0.41 -3.13 64.42
C ILE A 887 1.42 -3.82 65.35
N LEU A 888 1.24 -5.12 65.61
CA LEU A 888 2.13 -5.90 66.47
C LEU A 888 3.56 -6.00 65.88
N GLN A 889 3.67 -6.19 64.56
CA GLN A 889 4.96 -6.28 63.88
C GLN A 889 5.73 -4.94 63.89
N ASP A 890 5.05 -3.83 63.61
CA ASP A 890 5.68 -2.51 63.61
C ASP A 890 6.03 -2.05 65.03
N TRP A 891 5.19 -2.36 66.03
CA TRP A 891 5.49 -2.10 67.44
C TRP A 891 6.73 -2.86 67.92
N ALA A 892 6.90 -4.11 67.48
CA ALA A 892 8.13 -4.87 67.72
C ALA A 892 9.37 -4.23 67.05
N GLY A 893 9.16 -3.56 65.91
CA GLY A 893 10.20 -2.85 65.15
C GLY A 893 10.52 -1.44 65.62
N SER A 894 9.70 -0.83 66.47
CA SER A 894 9.92 0.55 66.96
C SER A 894 11.02 0.66 68.01
N GLY A 895 11.38 -0.45 68.66
CA GLY A 895 12.33 -0.48 69.79
C GLY A 895 11.80 0.14 71.09
N GLN A 896 10.50 0.44 71.18
CA GLN A 896 9.87 0.96 72.41
C GLN A 896 9.74 -0.14 73.48
N GLY A 897 10.58 -0.11 74.50
CA GLY A 897 10.54 -1.06 75.62
C GLY A 897 10.98 -2.49 75.25
N ASP A 898 10.55 -3.49 76.01
CA ASP A 898 10.84 -4.93 75.75
C ASP A 898 10.03 -5.50 74.57
N SER A 899 9.72 -4.69 73.55
CA SER A 899 8.74 -4.99 72.50
C SER A 899 9.19 -6.05 71.49
N HIS A 900 10.44 -6.53 71.51
CA HIS A 900 10.89 -7.62 70.62
C HIS A 900 9.96 -8.86 70.68
N LYS A 901 9.34 -9.15 71.83
CA LYS A 901 8.35 -10.22 71.99
C LYS A 901 7.09 -10.03 71.12
N LYS A 902 6.76 -8.80 70.73
CA LYS A 902 5.64 -8.48 69.84
C LYS A 902 5.81 -9.06 68.43
N TYR A 903 7.03 -9.41 67.99
CA TYR A 903 7.22 -10.21 66.78
C TYR A 903 6.59 -11.60 66.90
N LEU A 904 6.65 -12.24 68.08
CA LEU A 904 5.99 -13.53 68.30
C LEU A 904 4.47 -13.37 68.38
N ASP A 905 3.97 -12.30 68.99
CA ASP A 905 2.53 -11.95 68.96
C ASP A 905 2.06 -11.71 67.51
N ALA A 906 2.87 -11.06 66.68
CA ALA A 906 2.57 -10.82 65.26
C ALA A 906 2.58 -12.12 64.43
N ILE A 907 3.47 -13.08 64.70
CA ILE A 907 3.53 -14.37 64.00
C ILE A 907 2.37 -15.29 64.41
N ASN A 908 2.18 -15.47 65.72
CA ASN A 908 1.29 -16.49 66.29
C ASN A 908 -0.14 -15.97 66.54
N GLY A 909 -0.30 -14.68 66.76
CA GLY A 909 -1.50 -14.05 67.30
C GLY A 909 -1.43 -13.88 68.82
N THR A 910 -2.28 -13.01 69.35
CA THR A 910 -2.34 -12.69 70.78
C THR A 910 -3.77 -12.28 71.18
N THR A 911 -4.10 -12.41 72.46
CA THR A 911 -5.39 -11.99 73.00
C THR A 911 -5.22 -10.64 73.70
N LEU A 912 -6.03 -9.66 73.31
CA LEU A 912 -6.07 -8.33 73.92
C LEU A 912 -6.72 -8.38 75.31
N SER A 913 -6.52 -7.32 76.10
CA SER A 913 -6.95 -7.22 77.50
C SER A 913 -8.46 -7.37 77.73
N ASP A 914 -9.27 -7.18 76.68
CA ASP A 914 -10.73 -7.30 76.69
C ASP A 914 -11.25 -8.62 76.08
N GLY A 915 -10.36 -9.58 75.82
CA GLY A 915 -10.67 -10.91 75.27
C GLY A 915 -10.71 -11.00 73.75
N VAL A 916 -10.44 -9.91 73.02
CA VAL A 916 -10.40 -9.93 71.54
C VAL A 916 -9.14 -10.61 71.03
N LEU A 917 -9.30 -11.47 70.02
CA LEU A 917 -8.21 -12.30 69.49
C LEU A 917 -7.67 -11.74 68.16
N VAL A 918 -6.44 -11.23 68.21
CA VAL A 918 -5.64 -10.89 67.03
C VAL A 918 -5.03 -12.16 66.45
N ARG A 919 -5.25 -12.41 65.17
CA ARG A 919 -4.70 -13.55 64.43
C ARG A 919 -3.37 -13.16 63.79
N GLY A 920 -2.30 -13.83 64.18
CA GLY A 920 -0.98 -13.58 63.62
C GLY A 920 -0.80 -14.05 62.18
N TRP A 921 0.31 -13.66 61.59
CA TRP A 921 0.69 -13.91 60.21
C TRP A 921 0.61 -15.38 59.79
N GLY A 922 1.01 -16.32 60.66
CA GLY A 922 0.93 -17.75 60.36
C GLY A 922 -0.50 -18.27 60.22
N TYR A 923 -1.45 -17.73 60.98
CA TYR A 923 -2.87 -18.04 60.82
C TYR A 923 -3.43 -17.41 59.54
N LEU A 924 -3.10 -16.13 59.29
CA LEU A 924 -3.56 -15.40 58.10
C LEU A 924 -3.09 -16.05 56.80
N ALA A 925 -1.81 -16.40 56.71
CA ALA A 925 -1.25 -17.12 55.56
C ALA A 925 -2.01 -18.43 55.30
N ARG A 926 -2.28 -19.24 56.34
CA ARG A 926 -3.04 -20.49 56.20
C ARG A 926 -4.51 -20.26 55.81
N LEU A 927 -5.16 -19.23 56.37
CA LEU A 927 -6.55 -18.87 56.03
C LEU A 927 -6.66 -18.45 54.55
N LEU A 928 -5.73 -17.59 54.12
CA LEU A 928 -5.70 -17.04 52.76
C LEU A 928 -5.31 -18.10 51.72
N GLN A 929 -4.37 -18.99 52.03
CA GLN A 929 -4.02 -20.13 51.17
C GLN A 929 -5.26 -20.99 50.84
N ASN A 930 -6.09 -21.27 51.84
CA ASN A 930 -7.33 -22.04 51.66
C ASN A 930 -8.42 -21.27 50.89
N SER A 931 -8.50 -19.94 51.03
CA SER A 931 -9.53 -19.12 50.35
C SER A 931 -9.19 -18.81 48.88
N ILE A 932 -7.90 -18.69 48.54
CA ILE A 932 -7.40 -18.51 47.17
C ILE A 932 -7.80 -19.69 46.28
N ALA A 933 -7.69 -20.92 46.79
CA ALA A 933 -8.07 -22.14 46.07
C ALA A 933 -9.58 -22.23 45.73
N ALA A 934 -10.43 -21.40 46.38
CA ALA A 934 -11.88 -21.53 46.32
C ALA A 934 -12.62 -20.34 45.65
N THR A 935 -12.02 -19.15 45.57
CA THR A 935 -12.82 -17.92 45.33
C THR A 935 -12.46 -17.06 44.12
N GLY A 936 -11.32 -17.29 43.45
CA GLY A 936 -10.93 -16.50 42.26
C GLY A 936 -10.68 -15.01 42.52
N ARG A 937 -10.47 -14.63 43.78
CA ARG A 937 -10.16 -13.27 44.26
C ARG A 937 -8.65 -13.02 44.22
N ASP A 938 -8.15 -12.27 43.24
CA ASP A 938 -6.71 -12.00 43.08
C ASP A 938 -6.14 -11.07 44.18
N ASP A 939 -6.98 -10.24 44.80
CA ASP A 939 -6.64 -9.41 45.96
C ASP A 939 -6.17 -10.25 47.17
N LEU A 940 -6.80 -11.41 47.39
CA LEU A 940 -6.42 -12.32 48.48
C LEU A 940 -5.07 -13.00 48.23
N LYS A 941 -4.65 -13.17 46.96
CA LYS A 941 -3.31 -13.70 46.62
C LYS A 941 -2.20 -12.77 47.09
N LYS A 942 -2.38 -11.46 46.92
CA LYS A 942 -1.41 -10.48 47.41
C LYS A 942 -1.31 -10.54 48.93
N MET A 943 -2.44 -10.52 49.64
CA MET A 943 -2.46 -10.62 51.10
C MET A 943 -1.82 -11.93 51.62
N TYR A 944 -1.96 -13.05 50.89
CA TYR A 944 -1.28 -14.30 51.24
C TYR A 944 0.24 -14.17 51.14
N TYR A 945 0.76 -13.65 50.03
CA TYR A 945 2.20 -13.42 49.85
C TYR A 945 2.74 -12.43 50.87
N ASP A 946 2.01 -11.35 51.16
CA ASP A 946 2.38 -10.38 52.18
C ASP A 946 2.37 -11.00 53.59
N SER A 947 1.37 -11.84 53.92
CA SER A 947 1.31 -12.54 55.22
C SER A 947 2.46 -13.53 55.40
N GLN A 948 2.81 -14.29 54.36
CA GLN A 948 3.94 -15.22 54.37
C GLN A 948 5.27 -14.47 54.55
N PHE A 949 5.47 -13.38 53.79
CA PHE A 949 6.66 -12.54 53.90
C PHE A 949 6.77 -11.93 55.30
N ASN A 950 5.69 -11.35 55.81
CA ASN A 950 5.68 -10.68 57.11
C ASN A 950 5.87 -11.66 58.27
N SER A 951 5.37 -12.91 58.17
CA SER A 951 5.65 -13.97 59.15
C SER A 951 7.15 -14.24 59.26
N ILE A 952 7.82 -14.42 58.11
CA ILE A 952 9.24 -14.77 58.07
C ILE A 952 10.13 -13.58 58.44
N GLU A 953 9.83 -12.38 57.94
CA GLU A 953 10.55 -11.16 58.29
C GLU A 953 10.39 -10.82 59.78
N SER A 954 9.20 -11.06 60.37
CA SER A 954 9.02 -10.94 61.84
C SER A 954 9.91 -11.93 62.59
N ARG A 955 10.03 -13.18 62.11
CA ARG A 955 10.89 -14.19 62.74
C ARG A 955 12.36 -13.82 62.63
N ARG A 956 12.79 -13.38 61.45
CA ARG A 956 14.15 -12.89 61.20
C ARG A 956 14.48 -11.73 62.15
N LYS A 957 13.66 -10.68 62.18
CA LYS A 957 13.87 -9.53 63.07
C LYS A 957 13.84 -9.90 64.55
N TYR A 958 12.98 -10.85 64.96
CA TYR A 958 13.03 -11.43 66.30
C TYR A 958 14.38 -12.09 66.57
N GLY A 959 14.84 -12.96 65.68
CA GLY A 959 16.15 -13.62 65.75
C GLY A 959 17.30 -12.63 65.87
N ILE A 960 17.31 -11.54 65.10
CA ILE A 960 18.30 -10.44 65.25
C ILE A 960 18.17 -9.79 66.64
N ALA A 961 16.96 -9.40 67.05
CA ALA A 961 16.72 -8.67 68.30
C ALA A 961 17.10 -9.46 69.57
N ILE A 962 17.03 -10.80 69.53
CA ILE A 962 17.46 -11.68 70.62
C ILE A 962 18.80 -12.38 70.36
N ASN A 963 19.50 -12.04 69.27
CA ASN A 963 20.74 -12.67 68.81
C ASN A 963 20.68 -14.21 68.74
N SER A 964 19.60 -14.75 68.17
CA SER A 964 19.32 -16.19 68.05
C SER A 964 19.52 -16.70 66.62
N GLU A 965 20.62 -17.43 66.42
CA GLU A 965 20.93 -18.12 65.16
C GLU A 965 19.87 -19.17 64.80
N ASP A 966 19.22 -19.80 65.79
CA ASP A 966 18.16 -20.79 65.57
C ASP A 966 16.89 -20.19 64.96
N GLU A 967 16.49 -18.98 65.36
CA GLU A 967 15.35 -18.29 64.75
C GLU A 967 15.68 -17.79 63.34
N LEU A 968 16.93 -17.36 63.09
CA LEU A 968 17.40 -17.03 61.74
C LEU A 968 17.43 -18.27 60.83
N LYS A 969 17.91 -19.42 61.31
CA LYS A 969 17.87 -20.71 60.59
C LYS A 969 16.42 -21.13 60.29
N ARG A 970 15.49 -20.94 61.23
CA ARG A 970 14.05 -21.17 61.01
C ARG A 970 13.48 -20.24 59.92
N ALA A 971 13.80 -18.95 59.97
CA ALA A 971 13.36 -18.00 58.94
C ALA A 971 13.90 -18.36 57.55
N LYS A 972 15.19 -18.74 57.46
CA LYS A 972 15.82 -19.23 56.22
C LYS A 972 15.09 -20.46 55.67
N TYR A 973 14.79 -21.43 56.54
CA TYR A 973 14.06 -22.65 56.19
C TYR A 973 12.64 -22.34 55.70
N GLU A 974 11.89 -21.48 56.41
CA GLU A 974 10.54 -21.08 56.01
C GLU A 974 10.52 -20.39 54.63
N THR A 975 11.49 -19.50 54.33
CA THR A 975 11.64 -18.89 53.00
C THR A 975 11.94 -19.93 51.92
N ASN A 976 12.86 -20.86 52.18
CA ASN A 976 13.22 -21.90 51.22
C ASN A 976 12.05 -22.83 50.92
N VAL A 977 11.32 -23.29 51.95
CA VAL A 977 10.12 -24.11 51.79
C VAL A 977 9.06 -23.35 50.97
N PHE A 978 8.83 -22.07 51.25
CA PHE A 978 7.89 -21.25 50.47
C PHE A 978 8.28 -21.17 48.99
N GLY A 979 9.56 -20.94 48.67
CA GLY A 979 10.07 -20.93 47.29
C GLY A 979 9.92 -22.29 46.59
N GLN A 980 10.18 -23.39 47.30
CA GLN A 980 10.08 -24.75 46.75
C GLN A 980 8.63 -25.21 46.51
N ILE A 981 7.66 -24.80 47.33
CA ILE A 981 6.24 -25.19 47.14
C ILE A 981 5.47 -24.27 46.18
N SER A 982 5.97 -23.04 45.94
CA SER A 982 5.28 -22.04 45.13
C SER A 982 5.72 -22.10 43.67
N VAL A 983 4.88 -22.65 42.80
CA VAL A 983 5.12 -22.75 41.35
C VAL A 983 4.64 -21.46 40.65
N ASP A 984 5.42 -21.00 39.66
CA ASP A 984 5.09 -19.85 38.80
C ASP A 984 4.79 -18.55 39.59
N LEU A 985 5.56 -18.29 40.65
CA LEU A 985 5.52 -17.00 41.37
C LEU A 985 5.76 -15.83 40.40
N PRO A 986 4.95 -14.75 40.47
CA PRO A 986 5.22 -13.50 39.75
C PRO A 986 6.62 -12.97 40.05
N ASP A 987 7.29 -12.35 39.07
CA ASP A 987 8.69 -11.90 39.19
C ASP A 987 8.92 -11.02 40.43
N GLU A 988 8.05 -10.03 40.66
CA GLU A 988 8.10 -9.13 41.82
C GLU A 988 7.95 -9.86 43.16
N VAL A 989 7.14 -10.92 43.21
CA VAL A 989 6.94 -11.72 44.43
C VAL A 989 8.16 -12.58 44.68
N TRP A 990 8.65 -13.31 43.67
CA TRP A 990 9.85 -14.14 43.83
C TRP A 990 11.06 -13.30 44.23
N GLU A 991 11.31 -12.16 43.58
CA GLU A 991 12.48 -11.32 43.87
C GLU A 991 12.42 -10.72 45.28
N ARG A 992 11.23 -10.34 45.77
CA ARG A 992 11.07 -9.91 47.17
C ARG A 992 11.43 -11.00 48.18
N PHE A 993 11.03 -12.25 47.95
CA PHE A 993 11.43 -13.37 48.81
C PHE A 993 12.89 -13.78 48.62
N ASN A 994 13.45 -13.61 47.42
CA ASN A 994 14.87 -13.82 47.12
C ASN A 994 15.76 -12.82 47.90
N GLN A 995 15.37 -11.54 47.94
CA GLN A 995 16.03 -10.52 48.75
C GLN A 995 15.96 -10.83 50.25
N LEU A 996 14.80 -11.25 50.75
CA LEU A 996 14.65 -11.69 52.14
C LEU A 996 15.55 -12.91 52.45
N TYR A 997 15.59 -13.91 51.55
CA TYR A 997 16.46 -15.08 51.71
C TYR A 997 17.94 -14.67 51.86
N ARG A 998 18.42 -13.83 50.93
CA ARG A 998 19.78 -13.27 50.95
C ARG A 998 20.06 -12.47 52.22
N GLN A 999 19.11 -11.66 52.70
CA GLN A 999 19.25 -10.90 53.94
C GLN A 999 19.42 -11.85 55.14
N ILE A 1000 18.57 -12.87 55.28
CA ILE A 1000 18.69 -13.87 56.36
C ILE A 1000 20.04 -14.59 56.31
N GLN A 1001 20.54 -14.92 55.11
CA GLN A 1001 21.88 -15.50 54.95
C GLN A 1001 22.99 -14.54 55.40
N THR A 1002 22.91 -13.25 55.03
CA THR A 1002 23.84 -12.23 55.51
C THR A 1002 23.83 -12.10 57.04
N ASP A 1003 22.65 -12.11 57.67
CA ASP A 1003 22.52 -12.04 59.14
C ASP A 1003 23.05 -13.30 59.84
N LEU A 1004 23.05 -14.45 59.15
CA LEU A 1004 23.69 -15.70 59.58
C LEU A 1004 25.21 -15.73 59.32
N GLY A 1005 25.78 -14.71 58.68
CA GLY A 1005 27.19 -14.68 58.28
C GLY A 1005 27.54 -15.61 57.11
N GLU A 1006 26.55 -16.05 56.33
CA GLU A 1006 26.74 -16.87 55.13
C GLU A 1006 26.94 -16.02 53.87
N ASP A 1007 27.50 -16.62 52.82
CA ASP A 1007 27.54 -16.04 51.47
C ASP A 1007 26.13 -16.03 50.82
N PRO A 1008 25.56 -14.87 50.43
CA PRO A 1008 24.16 -14.80 49.96
C PRO A 1008 23.93 -15.47 48.60
N GLN A 1009 23.09 -16.50 48.59
CA GLN A 1009 22.71 -17.25 47.40
C GLN A 1009 21.29 -16.87 46.95
N ASN A 1010 20.94 -17.21 45.70
CA ASN A 1010 19.56 -17.01 45.22
C ASN A 1010 18.62 -18.08 45.78
N LEU A 1011 17.40 -17.67 46.12
CA LEU A 1011 16.28 -18.56 46.39
C LEU A 1011 15.91 -19.34 45.11
N GLU A 1012 15.85 -20.67 45.17
CA GLU A 1012 15.54 -21.49 44.01
C GLU A 1012 14.15 -21.15 43.41
N ARG A 1013 14.07 -20.92 42.09
CA ARG A 1013 12.83 -20.52 41.40
C ARG A 1013 12.17 -21.69 40.69
N ARG A 1014 11.04 -22.16 41.21
CA ARG A 1014 10.27 -23.26 40.61
C ARG A 1014 9.31 -22.77 39.51
N LYS A 1015 9.61 -23.14 38.26
CA LYS A 1015 8.76 -22.88 37.07
C LYS A 1015 8.04 -24.13 36.60
N THR A 1016 6.92 -23.99 35.89
CA THR A 1016 6.23 -25.09 35.21
C THR A 1016 7.06 -25.67 34.06
N ALA A 1017 6.89 -26.98 33.80
CA ALA A 1017 7.60 -27.68 32.74
C ALA A 1017 7.41 -27.06 31.34
N ALA A 1018 6.25 -26.43 31.08
CA ALA A 1018 5.98 -25.72 29.83
C ALA A 1018 6.86 -24.46 29.66
N GLN A 1019 7.07 -23.69 30.74
CA GLN A 1019 7.97 -22.52 30.73
C GLN A 1019 9.43 -22.95 30.62
N THR A 1020 9.83 -24.03 31.30
CA THR A 1020 11.19 -24.59 31.19
C THR A 1020 11.51 -25.05 29.77
N ILE A 1021 10.52 -25.56 29.02
CA ILE A 1021 10.68 -25.90 27.60
C ILE A 1021 10.73 -24.64 26.73
N ALA A 1022 9.93 -23.61 27.03
CA ALA A 1022 9.93 -22.35 26.30
C ALA A 1022 11.26 -21.58 26.43
N GLU A 1023 11.86 -21.53 27.63
CA GLU A 1023 13.15 -20.87 27.86
C GLU A 1023 14.32 -21.62 27.20
N ASN A 1024 14.32 -22.96 27.27
CA ASN A 1024 15.30 -23.78 26.55
C ASN A 1024 15.14 -23.69 25.02
N GLY A 1025 13.92 -23.49 24.51
CA GLY A 1025 13.66 -23.22 23.09
C GLY A 1025 14.07 -21.80 22.66
N ALA A 1026 13.87 -20.80 23.52
CA ALA A 1026 14.26 -19.41 23.24
C ALA A 1026 15.79 -19.24 23.18
N ALA A 1027 16.55 -20.02 23.96
CA ALA A 1027 18.01 -20.05 23.88
C ALA A 1027 18.54 -20.51 22.50
N GLN A 1028 17.74 -21.24 21.71
CA GLN A 1028 18.08 -21.68 20.34
C GLN A 1028 17.60 -20.73 19.24
N LEU A 1029 16.99 -19.58 19.57
CA LEU A 1029 16.45 -18.61 18.61
C LEU A 1029 17.13 -17.23 18.73
N LYS A 1030 18.46 -17.21 18.63
CA LYS A 1030 19.20 -16.07 18.06
C LYS A 1030 19.51 -16.35 16.60
N THR A 1031 19.11 -15.42 15.74
CA THR A 1031 19.08 -15.55 14.28
C THR A 1031 20.45 -15.78 13.64
N GLU A 1032 20.63 -16.94 12.99
CA GLU A 1032 21.50 -17.05 11.81
C GLU A 1032 20.65 -16.97 10.53
N THR A 1033 21.12 -16.19 9.56
CA THR A 1033 20.43 -15.91 8.29
C THR A 1033 20.48 -17.13 7.36
N PRO A 1034 19.40 -17.50 6.64
CA PRO A 1034 19.36 -18.71 5.80
C PRO A 1034 20.15 -18.55 4.50
N ALA A 1035 21.48 -18.72 4.56
CA ALA A 1035 22.37 -18.56 3.41
C ALA A 1035 23.59 -19.51 3.40
N ASN A 1036 23.49 -20.75 3.94
CA ASN A 1036 24.54 -21.76 3.66
C ASN A 1036 24.16 -23.26 3.74
N THR A 1037 22.88 -23.63 3.64
CA THR A 1037 22.43 -25.03 3.85
C THR A 1037 22.57 -25.95 2.63
N GLN A 1038 23.43 -25.64 1.66
CA GLN A 1038 23.74 -26.52 0.51
C GLN A 1038 25.23 -26.89 0.36
N GLN A 1039 26.11 -26.47 1.27
CA GLN A 1039 27.55 -26.80 1.23
C GLN A 1039 28.07 -27.57 2.46
N LYS A 1040 27.19 -28.25 3.21
CA LYS A 1040 27.57 -28.99 4.43
C LYS A 1040 26.99 -30.41 4.55
N VAL A 1041 26.89 -31.12 3.43
CA VAL A 1041 26.47 -32.55 3.35
C VAL A 1041 27.56 -33.45 2.73
N ALA A 1042 28.72 -32.89 2.36
CA ALA A 1042 29.91 -33.65 1.96
C ALA A 1042 31.09 -33.16 2.80
N GLN A 1043 31.89 -34.11 3.33
CA GLN A 1043 32.97 -33.90 4.33
C GLN A 1043 32.41 -33.43 5.70
N GLN A 1044 32.37 -34.23 6.76
CA GLN A 1044 33.48 -35.04 7.30
C GLN A 1044 32.96 -36.27 8.07
N SER A 1045 33.54 -37.42 7.76
CA SER A 1045 33.76 -38.53 8.70
C SER A 1045 35.27 -38.68 8.87
N ALA A 1046 35.70 -39.32 9.97
CA ALA A 1046 37.09 -39.61 10.36
C ALA A 1046 37.88 -38.52 11.13
N THR A 1047 37.79 -38.63 12.47
CA THR A 1047 38.89 -38.77 13.45
C THR A 1047 40.14 -37.87 13.48
N ALA A 1048 40.30 -37.28 14.68
CA ALA A 1048 41.53 -37.24 15.51
C ALA A 1048 42.58 -36.12 15.29
N PRO A 1049 43.36 -35.73 16.35
CA PRO A 1049 43.93 -34.38 16.47
C PRO A 1049 45.47 -34.30 16.55
N GLN A 1050 46.06 -33.10 16.36
CA GLN A 1050 46.99 -32.46 17.33
C GLN A 1050 47.60 -31.09 16.90
N THR A 1051 48.10 -30.37 17.92
CA THR A 1051 49.20 -29.35 17.97
C THR A 1051 49.07 -27.95 17.33
N GLU A 1052 48.86 -26.96 18.21
CA GLU A 1052 49.71 -25.77 18.50
C GLU A 1052 50.40 -24.95 17.37
N ALA A 1053 50.16 -23.62 17.37
CA ALA A 1053 51.10 -22.58 17.90
C ALA A 1053 50.95 -21.18 17.22
N GLY A 1054 51.08 -20.09 18.00
CA GLY A 1054 51.34 -18.70 17.53
C GLY A 1054 50.17 -17.98 16.82
N SER A 1055 49.36 -17.11 17.43
CA SER A 1055 49.64 -15.86 18.19
C SER A 1055 50.03 -14.64 17.35
N ASN A 1056 49.51 -13.49 17.79
CA ASN A 1056 49.80 -12.09 17.41
C ASN A 1056 48.99 -11.52 16.20
N THR A 1057 47.93 -10.73 16.38
CA THR A 1057 47.81 -9.33 16.91
C THR A 1057 48.29 -8.26 15.93
N ILE A 1058 47.72 -7.06 15.75
CA ILE A 1058 46.51 -6.37 16.29
C ILE A 1058 46.25 -5.09 15.44
N LEU A 1059 45.09 -4.43 15.61
CA LEU A 1059 44.74 -3.05 15.19
C LEU A 1059 44.57 -2.80 13.66
N PHE A 1060 43.42 -2.38 13.12
CA PHE A 1060 42.48 -1.25 13.37
C PHE A 1060 42.78 0.04 12.58
N LEU A 1061 41.78 0.42 11.77
CA LEU A 1061 41.26 1.76 11.44
C LEU A 1061 42.15 3.01 11.59
N VAL A 1062 42.09 3.92 10.60
CA VAL A 1062 41.33 5.20 10.72
C VAL A 1062 41.35 6.07 9.44
N VAL A 1063 40.15 6.40 8.94
CA VAL A 1063 39.69 7.67 8.30
C VAL A 1063 40.24 8.14 6.93
N ILE A 1064 39.36 7.99 5.93
CA ILE A 1064 38.77 9.04 5.04
C ILE A 1064 39.62 10.29 4.72
N LEU A 1065 39.87 10.54 3.41
CA LEU A 1065 39.40 11.76 2.70
C LEU A 1065 39.78 11.76 1.20
N LEU A 1066 38.82 12.24 0.38
CA LEU A 1066 38.96 12.88 -0.95
C LEU A 1066 39.46 12.05 -2.15
N GLY A 1067 38.89 12.37 -3.33
CA GLY A 1067 39.69 12.40 -4.56
C GLY A 1067 39.15 11.66 -5.78
N ILE A 1068 38.17 12.27 -6.45
CA ILE A 1068 37.81 12.11 -7.87
C ILE A 1068 39.00 11.68 -8.77
N GLY A 1069 38.83 10.65 -9.61
CA GLY A 1069 39.87 10.30 -10.59
C GLY A 1069 39.46 9.27 -11.67
N GLY A 1070 39.20 9.77 -12.89
CA GLY A 1070 39.67 9.19 -14.16
C GLY A 1070 39.25 7.78 -14.57
N ALA A 1071 38.46 7.69 -15.64
CA ALA A 1071 38.25 6.44 -16.37
C ALA A 1071 39.34 6.14 -17.41
N ALA A 1072 39.40 4.86 -17.81
CA ALA A 1072 39.86 4.33 -19.10
C ALA A 1072 41.37 4.23 -19.42
N ALA A 1073 41.82 2.96 -19.52
CA ALA A 1073 42.64 2.50 -20.63
C ALA A 1073 42.22 1.07 -21.05
N PHE A 1074 41.53 0.95 -22.18
CA PHE A 1074 41.36 -0.30 -22.93
C PHE A 1074 42.69 -0.70 -23.59
N TYR A 1075 42.97 -2.00 -23.77
CA TYR A 1075 43.07 -2.64 -25.12
C TYR A 1075 43.59 -4.11 -25.08
N PHE A 1076 42.83 -5.06 -25.65
CA PHE A 1076 43.16 -5.85 -26.87
C PHE A 1076 42.35 -7.15 -27.01
N PHE A 1077 42.12 -7.54 -28.29
CA PHE A 1077 41.38 -8.71 -28.81
C PHE A 1077 39.85 -8.74 -28.61
N GLY A 1078 39.04 -9.12 -29.62
CA GLY A 1078 39.42 -9.42 -31.01
C GLY A 1078 38.35 -10.16 -31.83
N LEU A 1079 37.51 -9.42 -32.57
CA LEU A 1079 36.96 -9.74 -33.91
C LEU A 1079 36.48 -11.18 -34.24
N LYS A 1080 35.17 -11.34 -34.52
CA LYS A 1080 34.63 -11.33 -35.91
C LYS A 1080 33.08 -11.37 -35.99
N PRO A 1081 32.44 -10.89 -37.08
CA PRO A 1081 31.01 -10.57 -37.11
C PRO A 1081 30.12 -11.57 -37.86
N GLY A 1082 28.96 -11.90 -37.28
CA GLY A 1082 27.87 -12.62 -37.96
C GLY A 1082 26.87 -11.69 -38.64
N LYS A 1083 26.78 -11.72 -39.98
CA LYS A 1083 25.82 -10.92 -40.77
C LYS A 1083 24.38 -11.41 -40.59
N LYS A 1084 23.45 -10.53 -40.20
CA LYS A 1084 22.00 -10.55 -40.56
C LYS A 1084 21.30 -9.26 -40.12
N ALA A 1085 21.28 -8.26 -41.01
CA ALA A 1085 20.49 -7.05 -40.81
C ALA A 1085 18.99 -7.35 -40.91
N ARG A 1086 18.18 -6.77 -40.00
CA ARG A 1086 16.72 -6.81 -40.03
C ARG A 1086 16.21 -5.52 -40.69
N PRO A 1087 15.29 -5.56 -41.67
CA PRO A 1087 14.73 -4.34 -42.24
C PRO A 1087 13.80 -3.65 -41.22
N SER A 1088 14.03 -2.36 -40.96
CA SER A 1088 13.22 -1.50 -40.10
C SER A 1088 11.96 -1.01 -40.83
N TYR A 1089 10.86 -0.85 -40.09
CA TYR A 1089 9.57 -0.45 -40.65
C TYR A 1089 9.48 1.06 -40.86
N GLN A 1090 9.18 1.47 -42.09
CA GLN A 1090 8.76 2.84 -42.41
C GLN A 1090 7.24 2.98 -42.23
N LEU A 1091 6.78 4.05 -41.56
CA LEU A 1091 5.47 4.64 -41.87
C LEU A 1091 5.56 5.35 -43.22
N ALA A 1092 4.49 5.28 -44.00
CA ALA A 1092 4.42 5.89 -45.32
C ALA A 1092 4.06 7.39 -45.21
N SER A 1093 5.06 8.23 -44.99
CA SER A 1093 5.06 9.60 -45.52
C SER A 1093 5.91 9.60 -46.80
N ASN A 1094 5.32 10.02 -47.91
CA ASN A 1094 5.89 9.79 -49.23
C ASN A 1094 6.83 10.93 -49.69
N VAL A 1095 7.59 10.62 -50.74
CA VAL A 1095 8.50 11.53 -51.49
C VAL A 1095 9.79 11.92 -50.74
N THR A 1096 10.69 10.94 -50.59
CA THR A 1096 12.13 11.17 -50.71
C THR A 1096 12.60 10.44 -51.97
N MET A 1097 13.07 11.19 -52.97
CA MET A 1097 13.33 10.69 -54.33
C MET A 1097 14.83 10.41 -54.55
N PRO A 1098 15.27 9.15 -54.74
CA PRO A 1098 16.65 8.85 -55.12
C PRO A 1098 16.89 9.07 -56.63
N SER A 1099 18.05 9.62 -57.00
CA SER A 1099 18.41 9.92 -58.38
C SER A 1099 19.17 8.77 -59.09
N GLN A 1100 18.57 8.25 -60.17
CA GLN A 1100 19.16 7.48 -61.28
C GLN A 1100 19.82 6.11 -60.99
N ILE A 1101 19.72 5.21 -61.98
CA ILE A 1101 20.18 3.81 -61.97
C ILE A 1101 20.81 3.50 -63.35
N PRO A 1102 21.99 2.85 -63.43
CA PRO A 1102 22.48 2.20 -64.65
C PRO A 1102 22.08 0.71 -64.72
N GLU A 1103 21.95 0.17 -65.94
CA GLU A 1103 21.43 -1.18 -66.22
C GLU A 1103 22.39 -2.34 -65.86
N PRO A 1104 21.87 -3.50 -65.41
CA PRO A 1104 22.62 -4.76 -65.32
C PRO A 1104 22.21 -5.82 -66.39
N PRO A 1105 23.16 -6.69 -66.84
CA PRO A 1105 22.92 -7.72 -67.86
C PRO A 1105 22.18 -8.99 -67.33
N PRO A 1106 21.71 -9.90 -68.21
CA PRO A 1106 20.70 -10.91 -67.86
C PRO A 1106 21.22 -12.13 -67.08
N ALA A 1107 20.31 -12.76 -66.32
CA ALA A 1107 20.59 -13.89 -65.44
C ALA A 1107 20.47 -15.27 -66.11
N LEU A 1108 21.33 -16.21 -65.69
CA LEU A 1108 21.24 -17.64 -66.00
C LEU A 1108 20.42 -18.40 -64.95
N LYS A 1109 19.66 -19.41 -65.41
CA LYS A 1109 18.80 -20.29 -64.58
C LYS A 1109 19.60 -21.47 -63.98
N PRO A 1110 19.09 -22.08 -62.90
CA PRO A 1110 19.21 -23.53 -62.74
C PRO A 1110 17.86 -24.25 -62.59
N ASN A 1111 17.93 -25.58 -62.43
CA ASN A 1111 17.02 -26.53 -63.10
C ASN A 1111 16.12 -27.36 -62.14
N ARG A 1112 15.18 -28.13 -62.72
CA ARG A 1112 14.35 -29.16 -62.06
C ARG A 1112 15.18 -30.41 -61.66
N SER A 1113 14.76 -31.11 -60.59
CA SER A 1113 14.58 -32.58 -60.49
C SER A 1113 14.26 -32.98 -59.03
N THR A 1114 13.03 -33.37 -58.65
CA THR A 1114 12.37 -34.71 -58.64
C THR A 1114 12.52 -35.56 -57.37
N LYS A 1115 11.37 -35.73 -56.69
CA LYS A 1115 10.81 -36.91 -55.98
C LYS A 1115 11.68 -38.19 -55.85
N THR A 1116 11.50 -38.85 -54.69
CA THR A 1116 11.05 -40.26 -54.67
C THR A 1116 10.04 -40.51 -53.54
N LYS A 1117 9.19 -41.55 -53.69
CA LYS A 1117 8.18 -42.03 -52.72
C LYS A 1117 8.47 -43.49 -52.37
N SER A 1118 7.99 -43.95 -51.21
CA SER A 1118 7.38 -45.28 -51.00
C SER A 1118 6.58 -45.26 -49.68
N SER A 1119 5.74 -46.24 -49.35
CA SER A 1119 4.51 -46.65 -50.08
C SER A 1119 3.47 -47.25 -49.11
N LYS A 1120 2.19 -47.12 -49.48
CA LYS A 1120 0.97 -47.80 -48.97
C LYS A 1120 1.08 -49.36 -49.14
N PRO A 1121 0.15 -50.27 -48.69
CA PRO A 1121 -1.33 -50.07 -48.68
C PRO A 1121 -2.30 -50.88 -47.73
N GLN A 1122 -3.58 -50.43 -47.69
CA GLN A 1122 -4.88 -51.20 -47.73
C GLN A 1122 -5.32 -52.11 -46.52
N VAL A 1123 -6.59 -52.53 -46.27
CA VAL A 1123 -7.99 -52.30 -46.80
C VAL A 1123 -9.04 -52.75 -45.72
N VAL A 1124 -10.06 -51.96 -45.28
CA VAL A 1124 -11.50 -51.79 -45.70
C VAL A 1124 -12.55 -52.76 -45.04
N VAL A 1125 -13.84 -52.32 -44.97
CA VAL A 1125 -15.15 -53.00 -44.62
C VAL A 1125 -15.41 -53.53 -43.18
N GLU A 1126 -16.66 -53.58 -42.61
CA GLU A 1126 -17.96 -52.89 -42.83
C GLU A 1126 -18.94 -53.06 -41.60
N LYS A 1127 -19.95 -52.17 -41.49
CA LYS A 1127 -21.35 -52.34 -41.01
C LYS A 1127 -21.79 -53.13 -39.72
N SER A 1128 -22.67 -52.43 -38.97
CA SER A 1128 -24.03 -52.85 -38.50
C SER A 1128 -24.31 -53.49 -37.11
N GLN A 1129 -25.29 -52.84 -36.43
CA GLN A 1129 -26.40 -53.36 -35.61
C GLN A 1129 -26.22 -53.95 -34.18
N SER A 1130 -27.09 -53.47 -33.29
CA SER A 1130 -27.49 -53.97 -31.94
C SER A 1130 -28.44 -55.20 -32.05
N PRO A 1131 -29.15 -55.74 -31.00
CA PRO A 1131 -29.29 -55.37 -29.57
C PRO A 1131 -29.45 -56.58 -28.56
N ILE A 1132 -29.98 -56.33 -27.34
CA ILE A 1132 -30.77 -57.22 -26.42
C ILE A 1132 -30.06 -58.08 -25.33
N GLU A 1133 -30.09 -57.56 -24.09
CA GLU A 1133 -30.83 -58.06 -22.89
C GLU A 1133 -30.89 -59.57 -22.47
N SER A 1134 -30.69 -59.86 -21.17
CA SER A 1134 -31.57 -60.73 -20.35
C SER A 1134 -31.15 -60.83 -18.85
N GLU A 1135 -32.12 -61.19 -17.99
CA GLU A 1135 -32.10 -61.07 -16.52
C GLU A 1135 -31.51 -62.29 -15.75
N LYS A 1136 -31.37 -62.14 -14.41
CA LYS A 1136 -31.69 -63.21 -13.44
C LYS A 1136 -32.09 -62.69 -12.05
N VAL A 1137 -32.80 -63.52 -11.27
CA VAL A 1137 -33.81 -63.11 -10.26
C VAL A 1137 -33.61 -63.80 -8.89
N LYS A 1138 -34.23 -63.25 -7.82
CA LYS A 1138 -34.64 -63.82 -6.50
C LYS A 1138 -33.70 -63.60 -5.29
N SER A 1139 -34.15 -63.59 -4.02
CA SER A 1139 -35.35 -62.98 -3.36
C SER A 1139 -35.35 -63.21 -1.82
N LYS A 1140 -35.69 -62.17 -1.03
CA LYS A 1140 -36.27 -62.19 0.35
C LYS A 1140 -35.57 -62.93 1.53
N LYS A 1141 -35.23 -62.17 2.58
CA LYS A 1141 -35.90 -62.24 3.91
C LYS A 1141 -35.70 -60.94 4.74
N ARG A 1142 -36.60 -60.69 5.71
CA ARG A 1142 -36.71 -59.58 6.71
C ARG A 1142 -36.66 -60.23 8.13
N PRO A 1143 -36.81 -59.53 9.29
CA PRO A 1143 -36.97 -58.08 9.58
C PRO A 1143 -35.64 -57.45 10.10
N ALA A 1144 -35.52 -56.34 10.86
CA ALA A 1144 -36.41 -55.34 11.49
C ALA A 1144 -35.67 -53.95 11.59
N GLN A 1145 -36.16 -52.84 12.17
CA GLN A 1145 -37.47 -52.54 12.79
C GLN A 1145 -38.01 -51.12 12.43
N GLU A 1146 -37.79 -50.09 13.28
CA GLU A 1146 -38.51 -48.79 13.32
C GLU A 1146 -37.61 -47.60 13.69
N GLU A 1147 -37.83 -46.43 13.07
CA GLU A 1147 -38.30 -45.23 13.80
C GLU A 1147 -38.91 -44.18 12.84
N SER A 1148 -39.70 -43.24 13.37
CA SER A 1148 -40.62 -42.40 12.58
C SER A 1148 -40.28 -40.90 12.59
N GLY A 1149 -40.45 -40.21 11.45
CA GLY A 1149 -40.28 -38.75 11.34
C GLY A 1149 -41.22 -38.11 10.31
N LYS A 1150 -42.18 -37.28 10.77
CA LYS A 1150 -43.20 -36.64 9.92
C LYS A 1150 -42.70 -35.34 9.27
N GLU A 1151 -42.74 -35.25 7.95
CA GLU A 1151 -42.56 -34.00 7.20
C GLU A 1151 -43.75 -33.02 7.36
N LYS A 1152 -43.49 -31.72 7.22
CA LYS A 1152 -44.53 -30.66 7.23
C LYS A 1152 -44.71 -30.03 5.84
N ARG A 1153 -45.90 -30.21 5.28
CA ARG A 1153 -46.35 -29.69 3.98
C ARG A 1153 -46.32 -28.14 3.94
N LYS A 1154 -45.84 -27.55 2.84
CA LYS A 1154 -45.89 -26.09 2.59
C LYS A 1154 -47.27 -25.68 2.04
N LEU A 1155 -47.74 -24.48 2.39
CA LEU A 1155 -49.02 -23.92 1.94
C LEU A 1155 -48.96 -23.49 0.46
N THR A 1156 -50.07 -23.64 -0.27
CA THR A 1156 -50.17 -23.24 -1.69
C THR A 1156 -50.35 -21.72 -1.87
N PRO A 1157 -50.11 -21.16 -3.06
CA PRO A 1157 -50.32 -19.73 -3.34
C PRO A 1157 -51.75 -19.24 -3.03
N GLU A 1158 -52.77 -20.04 -3.33
CA GLU A 1158 -54.18 -19.71 -2.99
C GLU A 1158 -54.40 -19.66 -1.47
N GLN A 1159 -53.83 -20.59 -0.71
CA GLN A 1159 -53.90 -20.58 0.75
C GLN A 1159 -53.19 -19.37 1.36
N ILE A 1160 -52.18 -18.82 0.68
CA ILE A 1160 -51.51 -17.56 1.04
C ILE A 1160 -52.38 -16.35 0.69
N ALA A 1161 -53.04 -16.35 -0.48
CA ALA A 1161 -53.98 -15.31 -0.90
C ALA A 1161 -55.19 -15.22 0.03
N ALA A 1162 -55.85 -16.34 0.33
CA ALA A 1162 -56.97 -16.44 1.27
C ALA A 1162 -56.58 -15.97 2.68
N ARG A 1163 -55.35 -16.28 3.15
CA ARG A 1163 -54.83 -15.75 4.42
C ARG A 1163 -54.59 -14.25 4.40
N LYS A 1164 -54.19 -13.65 3.27
CA LYS A 1164 -54.04 -12.19 3.13
C LYS A 1164 -55.40 -11.49 3.14
N ALA A 1165 -56.39 -12.00 2.40
CA ALA A 1165 -57.75 -11.48 2.42
C ALA A 1165 -58.34 -11.49 3.83
N LYS A 1166 -58.22 -12.63 4.55
CA LYS A 1166 -58.68 -12.76 5.94
C LYS A 1166 -57.85 -11.97 6.97
N LEU A 1167 -56.71 -11.39 6.59
CA LEU A 1167 -55.94 -10.45 7.42
C LEU A 1167 -56.29 -8.99 7.13
N ALA A 1168 -56.80 -8.68 5.93
CA ALA A 1168 -57.25 -7.34 5.55
C ALA A 1168 -58.64 -6.98 6.11
N GLN A 1169 -59.43 -7.98 6.52
CA GLN A 1169 -60.76 -7.83 7.13
C GLN A 1169 -60.74 -7.82 8.67
N MET A 1170 -59.56 -7.96 9.32
CA MET A 1170 -59.44 -7.96 10.78
C MET A 1170 -59.36 -6.54 11.34
N SER A 1171 -59.95 -6.31 12.52
CA SER A 1171 -59.88 -5.01 13.18
C SER A 1171 -58.44 -4.69 13.66
N PRO A 1172 -58.11 -3.41 13.92
CA PRO A 1172 -56.82 -3.03 14.48
C PRO A 1172 -56.50 -3.74 15.82
N GLU A 1173 -57.52 -3.98 16.65
CA GLU A 1173 -57.40 -4.68 17.93
C GLU A 1173 -57.13 -6.18 17.75
N GLU A 1174 -57.82 -6.85 16.82
CA GLU A 1174 -57.54 -8.25 16.48
C GLU A 1174 -56.12 -8.44 15.93
N LEU A 1175 -55.65 -7.50 15.10
CA LEU A 1175 -54.28 -7.48 14.58
C LEU A 1175 -53.26 -7.25 15.71
N ALA A 1176 -53.56 -6.40 16.70
CA ALA A 1176 -52.73 -6.18 17.87
C ALA A 1176 -52.66 -7.43 18.77
N ALA A 1177 -53.80 -8.01 19.13
CA ALA A 1177 -53.90 -9.24 19.92
C ALA A 1177 -53.14 -10.41 19.26
N ARG A 1178 -53.27 -10.56 17.94
CA ARG A 1178 -52.59 -11.60 17.16
C ARG A 1178 -51.06 -11.38 17.10
N LYS A 1179 -50.58 -10.14 17.01
CA LYS A 1179 -49.15 -9.80 17.14
C LYS A 1179 -48.63 -10.12 18.55
N ALA A 1180 -49.37 -9.74 19.59
CA ALA A 1180 -49.01 -10.04 20.99
C ALA A 1180 -48.91 -11.55 21.25
N ALA A 1181 -49.86 -12.35 20.74
CA ALA A 1181 -49.83 -13.81 20.84
C ALA A 1181 -48.61 -14.43 20.15
N ILE A 1182 -48.22 -13.92 18.97
CA ILE A 1182 -47.00 -14.38 18.26
C ILE A 1182 -45.73 -13.99 19.03
N ALA A 1183 -45.67 -12.78 19.60
CA ALA A 1183 -44.56 -12.35 20.44
C ALA A 1183 -44.43 -13.22 21.70
N LYS A 1184 -45.53 -13.49 22.40
CA LYS A 1184 -45.58 -14.38 23.58
C LYS A 1184 -45.13 -15.80 23.24
N LYS A 1185 -45.51 -16.33 22.07
CA LYS A 1185 -45.07 -17.66 21.58
C LYS A 1185 -43.59 -17.71 21.21
N LYS A 1186 -43.03 -16.66 20.60
CA LYS A 1186 -41.58 -16.53 20.37
C LYS A 1186 -40.79 -16.41 21.67
N ALA A 1187 -41.29 -15.64 22.65
CA ALA A 1187 -40.66 -15.51 23.96
C ALA A 1187 -40.64 -16.84 24.73
N ALA A 1188 -41.72 -17.65 24.64
CA ALA A 1188 -41.75 -19.00 25.21
C ALA A 1188 -40.71 -19.95 24.55
N GLN A 1189 -40.59 -19.93 23.22
CA GLN A 1189 -39.58 -20.73 22.50
C GLN A 1189 -38.14 -20.29 22.84
N ALA A 1190 -37.89 -18.99 23.00
CA ALA A 1190 -36.60 -18.46 23.42
C ALA A 1190 -36.24 -18.83 24.88
N LYS A 1191 -37.24 -19.01 25.77
CA LYS A 1191 -37.01 -19.56 27.12
C LYS A 1191 -36.67 -21.06 27.07
N GLN A 1192 -37.37 -21.86 26.27
CA GLN A 1192 -37.07 -23.31 26.15
C GLN A 1192 -35.68 -23.59 25.55
N GLN A 1193 -35.20 -22.77 24.61
CA GLN A 1193 -33.83 -22.88 24.07
C GLN A 1193 -32.72 -22.46 25.05
N LYS A 1194 -33.05 -21.80 26.17
CA LYS A 1194 -32.08 -21.42 27.22
C LYS A 1194 -31.89 -22.47 28.32
N GLN A 1195 -32.72 -23.53 28.37
CA GLN A 1195 -32.67 -24.55 29.42
C GLN A 1195 -32.04 -25.89 28.99
N SER A 1196 -31.51 -25.98 27.75
CA SER A 1196 -31.10 -27.26 27.14
C SER A 1196 -29.69 -27.25 26.53
N ARG A 1197 -28.73 -26.57 27.17
CA ARG A 1197 -27.29 -26.71 26.86
C ARG A 1197 -26.45 -26.81 28.14
N PRO A 1198 -25.50 -27.75 28.24
CA PRO A 1198 -24.46 -27.72 29.27
C PRO A 1198 -23.48 -26.57 29.02
N ARG A 1199 -22.78 -26.12 30.07
CA ARG A 1199 -21.77 -25.04 30.01
C ARG A 1199 -20.50 -25.52 29.30
N PRO A 1200 -19.94 -24.69 28.42
CA PRO A 1200 -18.51 -24.40 28.42
C PRO A 1200 -18.24 -23.01 29.03
N GLU A 1201 -16.97 -22.72 29.22
CA GLU A 1201 -16.47 -21.64 30.07
C GLU A 1201 -16.56 -20.24 29.45
N SER A 1202 -16.20 -19.26 30.28
CA SER A 1202 -16.31 -17.84 30.04
C SER A 1202 -15.41 -17.32 28.93
N GLU A 1203 -15.98 -16.55 28.01
CA GLU A 1203 -15.35 -15.28 27.64
C GLU A 1203 -16.40 -14.18 27.40
N SER A 1204 -16.05 -12.97 27.78
CA SER A 1204 -16.94 -11.82 27.86
C SER A 1204 -17.21 -11.20 26.48
N LYS A 1205 -18.47 -10.87 26.23
CA LYS A 1205 -18.82 -9.89 25.22
C LYS A 1205 -18.43 -8.50 25.73
N ASP A 1206 -17.76 -7.71 24.90
CA ASP A 1206 -18.27 -6.39 24.53
C ASP A 1206 -17.54 -5.74 23.34
N ALA A 1207 -18.37 -5.26 22.39
CA ALA A 1207 -18.11 -4.28 21.32
C ALA A 1207 -16.78 -4.37 20.54
#